data_AF-A0A8H2ZWW5-F1
#
_entry.id   AF-A0A8H2ZWW5-F1
#
_cell.length_a   1.000
_cell.length_b   1.000
_cell.length_c   1.000
_cell.angle_alpha   90.00
_cell.angle_beta   90.00
_cell.angle_gamma   90.00
#
_symmetry.space_group_name_H-M   'P 1'
#
loop_
_entity.id
_entity.type
_entity.pdbx_description
1 polymer ?
#
loop_
_entity_poly.entity_id
_entity_poly.type
_entity_poly.pdbx_seq_one_letter_code
_entity_poly.pdbx_strand_id
1 'polypeptide(L)'
;MYVLVILALGALHPLGMAIGQLHFEPPTFLGQLSRPVVPYTFRPTKVHSTNGTVSNAEGLVQPSGPSDRNGTQQITKLSPNSSIILDFSLDVGGYPVFRFAPNSLNDTATIRYTVSESLLALEPGQGDGYPFMGFAGARSRSEVISVPGWGERWLGTAVQGGQRFILVEHIAGTMEVSISEVGFQAATDVTPVSDLPGSFNSSDNFLNELWMAGARTVQLGCTSKGSLTPAWHVSAIGTLIESKNIAVHQKGQEWGQVDFSLSIYIISGSIFTVNKGNLFAPEPGATVFSFVFGPDGAGTFSRYQGSSVDVPSGALAMGKWHTVRLSIRGDSNATMTANIDGVEIGTVPFDGTPSLGPLGIAAGTDTAIIVKNFLVQDTSGKTLYFNSMTSQSALEDFATGTNYYGVCFDGAKRDRVVWAGDFSIFGPTIFYSTANIEAVAGSLLLFTGIQDLQGQISTSILPSVVPSEVPTNEWLGNSFYSVIYAISAANAWYEWYQYTGDTQFIGRWWPAIKRDIEYGLSFLDQETGLILVESYRSLDFNQYDGVTPGTHIGANSIVVWALRNAALISDSIGDTVALQYRDTANRIENAVNERLFSNGTGAYMLVDGNTTVGISQDGNSYAILSGIASAPNAPSSAGAVIEAMRSLDTPFGPLSFSNTSRFIPIVSPYASGFHTWAAFEAGMNEEAIRLMRTVWKNQTDVNNPWYTGMTWEFINGTSGEPYNPRASSQAHGWGSAPTWQLSRYVLGVSPAAPGYSTWSFAPRTVNLTYANGRVPTPWGTITASWETTDTGFEMRVNAPLGTNGTIVVPEAGNKTVTINGMDIGSNGSTALPENVVWAGFESGAYRVNVTSGKGDIVVSTS
;
A
#
# COMPACT_ATOMS: atom_id res chain seq x y z
N MET A 1 -0.61 -65.32 -0.75
CA MET A 1 -0.57 -65.69 0.69
C MET A 1 -0.76 -64.40 1.46
N TYR A 2 -1.92 -64.00 1.99
CA TYR A 2 -3.25 -64.57 2.18
C TYR A 2 -4.26 -63.40 2.07
N VAL A 3 -5.44 -63.67 1.51
CA VAL A 3 -6.66 -62.86 1.57
C VAL A 3 -7.59 -63.51 2.61
N LEU A 4 -8.25 -62.74 3.48
CA LEU A 4 -9.65 -62.91 4.01
C LEU A 4 -9.88 -61.88 5.17
N VAL A 5 -10.71 -60.82 5.05
CA VAL A 5 -12.20 -60.67 5.11
C VAL A 5 -12.76 -60.46 6.53
N ILE A 6 -13.58 -59.39 6.68
CA ILE A 6 -14.84 -59.14 7.46
C ILE A 6 -14.82 -57.67 7.94
N LEU A 7 -15.41 -56.67 7.26
CA LEU A 7 -16.82 -56.23 7.16
C LEU A 7 -17.55 -55.86 8.48
N ALA A 8 -18.14 -54.66 8.44
CA ALA A 8 -19.23 -54.09 9.26
C ALA A 8 -18.86 -53.31 10.55
N LEU A 9 -18.90 -51.97 10.46
CA LEU A 9 -19.76 -51.09 11.29
C LEU A 9 -19.53 -49.61 10.94
N GLY A 10 -20.61 -48.92 10.57
CA GLY A 10 -20.84 -47.49 10.83
C GLY A 10 -20.11 -46.47 9.96
N ALA A 11 -20.86 -45.75 9.13
CA ALA A 11 -20.40 -44.57 8.39
C ALA A 11 -19.84 -43.49 9.34
N LEU A 12 -18.51 -43.35 9.37
CA LEU A 12 -17.83 -42.14 9.83
C LEU A 12 -17.59 -41.27 8.60
N HIS A 13 -18.26 -40.13 8.53
CA HIS A 13 -17.88 -39.05 7.63
C HIS A 13 -16.44 -38.61 7.94
N PRO A 14 -15.62 -38.24 6.94
CA PRO A 14 -14.27 -37.81 7.19
C PRO A 14 -14.33 -36.47 7.93
N LEU A 15 -13.83 -36.46 9.17
CA LEU A 15 -13.30 -35.25 9.79
C LEU A 15 -12.34 -34.64 8.77
N GLY A 16 -12.64 -33.42 8.31
CA GLY A 16 -11.75 -32.67 7.43
C GLY A 16 -10.36 -32.63 8.07
N MET A 17 -9.39 -33.29 7.42
CA MET A 17 -8.00 -33.05 7.72
C MET A 17 -7.76 -31.58 7.42
N ALA A 18 -7.48 -30.80 8.46
CA ALA A 18 -6.84 -29.51 8.31
C ALA A 18 -5.52 -29.78 7.57
N ILE A 19 -5.51 -29.52 6.27
CA ILE A 19 -4.28 -29.37 5.51
C ILE A 19 -3.60 -28.18 6.19
N GLY A 20 -2.58 -28.44 7.02
CA GLY A 20 -1.78 -27.37 7.59
C GLY A 20 -1.27 -26.54 6.43
N GLN A 21 -1.71 -25.29 6.32
CA GLN A 21 -1.16 -24.37 5.34
C GLN A 21 0.33 -24.23 5.66
N LEU A 22 1.18 -24.77 4.78
CA LEU A 22 2.62 -24.60 4.88
C LEU A 22 2.90 -23.11 4.61
N HIS A 23 3.29 -22.38 5.65
CA HIS A 23 3.71 -20.98 5.51
C HIS A 23 4.94 -20.94 4.61
N PHE A 24 4.85 -20.18 3.51
CA PHE A 24 5.97 -19.97 2.61
C PHE A 24 6.76 -18.74 3.07
N GLU A 25 8.06 -18.88 3.24
CA GLU A 25 8.94 -17.74 3.57
C GLU A 25 9.40 -17.04 2.29
N PRO A 26 9.28 -15.70 2.19
CA PRO A 26 9.80 -14.96 1.06
C PRO A 26 11.32 -15.15 0.89
N PRO A 27 11.85 -15.03 -0.34
CA PRO A 27 13.29 -15.05 -0.55
C PRO A 27 13.98 -13.91 0.20
N THR A 28 15.07 -14.22 0.92
CA THR A 28 15.91 -13.21 1.56
C THR A 28 17.06 -12.82 0.65
N PHE A 29 17.13 -11.53 0.28
CA PHE A 29 18.23 -10.98 -0.51
C PHE A 29 19.04 -9.97 0.31
N LEU A 30 20.33 -9.83 0.01
CA LEU A 30 21.21 -8.75 0.50
C LEU A 30 21.29 -8.56 2.03
N GLY A 31 21.73 -9.53 2.83
CA GLY A 31 22.09 -9.29 4.25
C GLY A 31 21.01 -8.61 5.12
N GLN A 32 19.77 -8.56 4.64
CA GLN A 32 18.62 -7.96 5.31
C GLN A 32 18.16 -8.96 6.35
N LEU A 33 18.79 -8.85 7.52
CA LEU A 33 18.30 -9.44 8.74
C LEU A 33 16.85 -8.98 8.92
N SER A 34 16.00 -9.89 9.39
CA SER A 34 14.78 -9.57 10.12
C SER A 34 15.19 -8.64 11.26
N ARG A 35 15.23 -7.33 11.01
CA ARG A 35 15.63 -6.38 12.04
C ARG A 35 14.43 -6.32 12.97
N PRO A 36 14.52 -6.79 14.23
CA PRO A 36 13.61 -6.28 15.23
C PRO A 36 13.75 -4.77 15.14
N VAL A 37 12.63 -4.08 14.95
CA VAL A 37 12.61 -2.62 15.07
C VAL A 37 13.13 -2.36 16.48
N VAL A 38 14.41 -1.99 16.61
CA VAL A 38 14.92 -1.49 17.88
C VAL A 38 13.95 -0.37 18.22
N PRO A 39 13.27 -0.42 19.37
CA PRO A 39 12.23 0.56 19.67
C PRO A 39 12.80 1.96 19.45
N TYR A 40 12.29 2.64 18.42
CA TYR A 40 12.69 3.99 18.05
C TYR A 40 11.47 4.87 18.18
N THR A 41 11.59 5.99 18.89
CA THR A 41 10.49 6.94 19.06
C THR A 41 10.83 8.23 18.32
N PHE A 42 10.00 8.56 17.34
CA PHE A 42 9.93 9.89 16.76
C PHE A 42 9.40 10.85 17.82
N ARG A 43 10.09 11.97 18.01
CA ARG A 43 9.71 13.00 18.99
C ARG A 43 9.55 14.36 18.29
N PRO A 44 8.69 15.24 18.81
CA PRO A 44 8.49 16.56 18.25
C PRO A 44 9.78 17.35 18.15
N THR A 45 9.89 18.09 17.06
CA THR A 45 11.03 18.97 16.79
C THR A 45 10.78 20.40 17.24
N LYS A 46 9.51 20.79 17.41
CA LYS A 46 9.09 22.16 17.73
C LYS A 46 7.77 22.15 18.47
N VAL A 47 7.57 23.13 19.35
CA VAL A 47 6.23 23.55 19.78
C VAL A 47 5.67 24.48 18.72
N HIS A 48 4.51 24.13 18.14
CA HIS A 48 3.85 25.00 17.17
C HIS A 48 3.04 26.10 17.88
N SER A 49 2.20 25.71 18.84
CA SER A 49 1.40 26.65 19.63
C SER A 49 0.91 26.04 20.93
N THR A 50 0.53 26.91 21.88
CA THR A 50 -0.12 26.53 23.14
C THR A 50 -1.38 27.37 23.33
N ASN A 51 -2.39 26.79 23.99
CA ASN A 51 -3.58 27.49 24.43
C ASN A 51 -3.83 27.22 25.93
N GLY A 52 -4.30 28.22 26.68
CA GLY A 52 -4.44 28.13 28.13
C GLY A 52 -3.10 28.08 28.88
N THR A 53 -3.09 27.49 30.07
CA THR A 53 -1.89 27.44 30.93
C THR A 53 -1.07 26.17 30.68
N VAL A 54 0.00 26.32 29.90
CA VAL A 54 1.01 25.27 29.64
C VAL A 54 2.37 25.73 30.19
N SER A 55 2.92 25.02 31.17
CA SER A 55 4.24 25.34 31.74
C SER A 55 5.32 24.47 31.09
N ASN A 56 6.45 25.10 30.72
CA ASN A 56 7.61 24.44 30.11
C ASN A 56 7.25 23.62 28.85
N ALA A 57 6.51 24.21 27.90
CA ALA A 57 6.09 23.54 26.66
C ALA A 57 7.24 22.89 25.89
N GLU A 58 8.40 23.56 25.84
CA GLU A 58 9.63 23.06 25.20
C GLU A 58 10.18 21.77 25.83
N GLY A 59 9.71 21.38 27.02
CA GLY A 59 10.10 20.11 27.64
C GLY A 59 9.73 18.87 26.82
N LEU A 60 8.74 18.97 25.92
CA LEU A 60 8.35 17.90 25.00
C LEU A 60 9.13 17.89 23.67
N VAL A 61 9.91 18.94 23.37
CA VAL A 61 10.75 18.99 22.18
C VAL A 61 12.06 18.29 22.47
N GLN A 62 12.28 17.15 21.82
CA GLN A 62 13.39 16.26 22.13
C GLN A 62 13.90 15.58 20.87
N PRO A 63 15.21 15.21 20.80
CA PRO A 63 15.72 14.43 19.68
C PRO A 63 14.95 13.12 19.52
N SER A 64 14.71 12.68 18.29
CA SER A 64 14.27 11.30 18.03
C SER A 64 15.40 10.31 18.34
N GLY A 65 15.09 9.04 18.59
CA GLY A 65 16.09 8.06 19.01
C GLY A 65 15.48 6.83 19.67
N PRO A 66 16.30 6.00 20.35
CA PRO A 66 15.81 4.85 21.11
C PRO A 66 14.63 5.20 22.02
N SER A 67 13.64 4.31 22.10
CA SER A 67 12.45 4.46 22.95
C SER A 67 12.80 4.39 24.42
N ASP A 68 13.72 3.49 24.79
CA ASP A 68 14.22 3.39 26.15
C ASP A 68 15.28 4.47 26.39
N ARG A 69 15.05 5.30 27.41
CA ARG A 69 15.95 6.38 27.79
C ARG A 69 16.32 6.29 29.25
N ASN A 70 17.62 6.49 29.52
CA ASN A 70 18.15 6.69 30.86
C ASN A 70 18.33 8.20 31.12
N GLY A 71 17.95 8.67 32.31
CA GLY A 71 18.17 10.06 32.78
C GLY A 71 16.90 10.86 33.07
N THR A 72 17.08 12.05 33.65
CA THR A 72 15.99 12.97 33.99
C THR A 72 15.47 13.67 32.74
N GLN A 73 14.19 13.47 32.43
CA GLN A 73 13.51 14.15 31.32
C GLN A 73 12.88 15.47 31.78
N GLN A 74 12.82 16.46 30.89
CA GLN A 74 12.09 17.71 31.15
C GLN A 74 10.59 17.40 31.26
N ILE A 75 9.90 18.13 32.14
CA ILE A 75 8.46 17.94 32.37
C ILE A 75 7.71 19.17 31.86
N THR A 76 6.70 18.93 31.06
CA THR A 76 5.70 19.91 30.61
C THR A 76 4.41 19.68 31.37
N LYS A 77 3.80 20.77 31.86
CA LYS A 77 2.57 20.70 32.65
C LYS A 77 1.43 21.37 31.91
N LEU A 78 0.30 20.67 31.78
CA LEU A 78 -0.92 21.21 31.19
C LEU A 78 -1.98 21.32 32.29
N SER A 79 -2.48 22.54 32.51
CA SER A 79 -3.64 22.79 33.37
C SER A 79 -4.96 22.38 32.69
N PRO A 80 -6.06 22.24 33.44
CA PRO A 80 -7.38 22.01 32.86
C PRO A 80 -7.75 23.01 31.79
N ASN A 81 -8.32 22.52 30.68
CA ASN A 81 -8.68 23.32 29.49
C ASN A 81 -7.50 23.97 28.76
N SER A 82 -6.28 23.45 28.92
CA SER A 82 -5.13 23.87 28.12
C SER A 82 -4.82 22.86 27.01
N SER A 83 -4.09 23.30 25.99
CA SER A 83 -3.64 22.44 24.90
C SER A 83 -2.29 22.87 24.32
N ILE A 84 -1.63 21.94 23.66
CA ILE A 84 -0.37 22.16 22.94
C ILE A 84 -0.41 21.45 21.59
N ILE A 85 0.07 22.14 20.55
CA ILE A 85 0.31 21.57 19.22
C ILE A 85 1.82 21.40 19.05
N LEU A 86 2.24 20.20 18.68
CA LEU A 86 3.63 19.81 18.49
C LEU A 86 3.87 19.45 17.01
N ASP A 87 5.01 19.85 16.45
CA ASP A 87 5.38 19.67 15.04
C ASP A 87 6.63 18.78 14.92
N PHE A 88 6.53 17.72 14.13
CA PHE A 88 7.60 16.77 13.82
C PHE A 88 8.45 17.21 12.61
N SER A 89 8.13 18.35 12.00
CA SER A 89 8.71 18.94 10.77
C SER A 89 8.48 18.14 9.48
N LEU A 90 8.28 16.83 9.58
CA LEU A 90 7.96 15.89 8.51
C LEU A 90 6.92 14.89 9.05
N ASP A 91 6.21 14.21 8.16
CA ASP A 91 5.39 13.07 8.54
C ASP A 91 6.25 11.96 9.17
N VAL A 92 5.76 11.41 10.28
CA VAL A 92 6.34 10.29 11.00
C VAL A 92 5.29 9.20 11.23
N GLY A 93 5.77 8.00 11.53
CA GLY A 93 4.97 6.78 11.61
C GLY A 93 5.02 6.09 12.96
N GLY A 94 3.92 5.46 13.36
CA GLY A 94 3.96 4.43 14.40
C GLY A 94 2.87 4.53 15.48
N TYR A 95 3.15 3.93 16.63
CA TYR A 95 2.26 3.88 17.79
C TYR A 95 2.41 5.14 18.64
N PRO A 96 1.33 5.81 19.04
CA PRO A 96 1.42 6.99 19.89
C PRO A 96 2.02 6.65 21.26
N VAL A 97 2.88 7.52 21.77
CA VAL A 97 3.61 7.35 23.03
C VAL A 97 3.39 8.57 23.91
N PHE A 98 3.06 8.33 25.18
CA PHE A 98 3.03 9.33 26.23
C PHE A 98 3.80 8.84 27.45
N ARG A 99 4.59 9.69 28.10
CA ARG A 99 5.18 9.37 29.41
C ARG A 99 4.72 10.37 30.45
N PHE A 100 4.00 9.87 31.45
CA PHE A 100 3.45 10.69 32.52
C PHE A 100 4.35 10.67 33.75
N ALA A 101 4.45 11.80 34.45
CA ALA A 101 5.12 11.83 35.75
C ALA A 101 4.18 11.28 36.84
N PRO A 102 4.71 10.66 37.92
CA PRO A 102 3.90 10.20 39.04
C PRO A 102 3.18 11.38 39.70
N ASN A 103 1.87 11.24 39.92
CA ASN A 103 1.07 12.19 40.71
C ASN A 103 0.57 11.48 41.97
N SER A 104 0.54 12.18 43.11
CA SER A 104 0.14 11.60 44.40
C SER A 104 -1.29 11.02 44.34
N LEU A 105 -1.39 9.73 44.66
CA LEU A 105 -2.59 8.88 44.78
C LEU A 105 -3.91 9.65 45.02
N ASN A 106 -4.76 9.73 43.98
CA ASN A 106 -6.25 9.71 43.98
C ASN A 106 -6.94 10.57 42.90
N ASP A 107 -6.21 11.29 42.04
CA ASP A 107 -6.80 12.09 40.95
C ASP A 107 -6.29 11.64 39.57
N THR A 108 -7.19 11.21 38.68
CA THR A 108 -6.85 10.85 37.30
C THR A 108 -7.05 12.05 36.38
N ALA A 109 -5.96 12.63 35.88
CA ALA A 109 -6.03 13.55 34.74
C ALA A 109 -6.55 12.79 33.49
N THR A 110 -7.24 13.49 32.60
CA THR A 110 -7.64 12.94 31.30
C THR A 110 -7.13 13.86 30.21
N ILE A 111 -6.49 13.28 29.20
CA ILE A 111 -6.07 14.02 28.01
C ILE A 111 -6.74 13.45 26.77
N ARG A 112 -6.82 14.26 25.72
CA ARG A 112 -7.08 13.79 24.36
C ARG A 112 -5.88 14.12 23.49
N TYR A 113 -5.45 13.18 22.67
CA TYR A 113 -4.57 13.51 21.56
C TYR A 113 -5.34 13.49 20.24
N THR A 114 -4.94 14.32 19.30
CA THR A 114 -5.47 14.41 17.94
C THR A 114 -4.33 14.61 16.97
N VAL A 115 -4.33 13.95 15.81
CA VAL A 115 -3.22 13.98 14.86
C VAL A 115 -3.64 14.40 13.45
N SER A 116 -2.68 14.92 12.68
CA SER A 116 -2.84 15.16 11.24
C SER A 116 -1.50 15.15 10.49
N GLU A 117 -1.54 14.90 9.18
CA GLU A 117 -0.41 15.08 8.25
C GLU A 117 -0.12 16.57 8.01
N SER A 118 -1.16 17.41 8.01
CA SER A 118 -1.04 18.86 7.78
C SER A 118 -1.79 19.66 8.83
N LEU A 119 -1.24 20.82 9.20
CA LEU A 119 -1.80 21.67 10.26
C LEU A 119 -3.20 22.17 9.89
N LEU A 120 -3.43 22.53 8.62
CA LEU A 120 -4.72 23.02 8.13
C LEU A 120 -5.82 21.94 8.14
N ALA A 121 -5.46 20.66 8.23
CA ALA A 121 -6.41 19.56 8.39
C ALA A 121 -6.58 19.10 9.86
N LEU A 122 -5.89 19.74 10.82
CA LEU A 122 -5.93 19.34 12.23
C LEU A 122 -7.20 19.86 12.92
N GLU A 123 -8.26 19.05 12.92
CA GLU A 123 -9.50 19.37 13.64
C GLU A 123 -9.52 18.80 15.06
N PRO A 124 -9.66 19.61 16.12
CA PRO A 124 -9.69 19.11 17.51
C PRO A 124 -10.70 17.98 17.73
N GLY A 125 -10.23 16.87 18.30
CA GLY A 125 -11.04 15.69 18.57
C GLY A 125 -11.47 14.86 17.35
N GLN A 126 -11.07 15.25 16.13
CA GLN A 126 -11.36 14.53 14.89
C GLN A 126 -10.09 14.18 14.11
N GLY A 127 -9.12 15.10 14.07
CA GLY A 127 -7.91 15.01 13.25
C GLY A 127 -8.21 15.25 11.78
N ASP A 128 -7.33 14.77 10.91
CA ASP A 128 -7.51 14.80 9.46
C ASP A 128 -8.30 13.60 8.93
N GLY A 129 -9.42 13.29 9.60
CA GLY A 129 -10.45 12.36 9.16
C GLY A 129 -10.40 10.95 9.76
N TYR A 130 -11.08 10.01 9.12
CA TYR A 130 -11.15 8.60 9.53
C TYR A 130 -10.33 7.76 8.55
N PRO A 131 -9.22 7.15 8.97
CA PRO A 131 -8.52 6.19 8.12
C PRO A 131 -9.44 5.00 7.85
N PHE A 132 -9.97 4.98 6.62
CA PHE A 132 -10.67 3.84 6.03
C PHE A 132 -9.74 2.62 6.05
N MET A 133 -10.27 1.40 6.26
CA MET A 133 -9.56 0.09 6.27
C MET A 133 -8.27 -0.05 7.13
N GLY A 134 -7.85 -1.30 7.38
CA GLY A 134 -6.64 -1.64 8.15
C GLY A 134 -6.92 -2.07 9.60
N PHE A 135 -6.89 -3.37 9.87
CA PHE A 135 -7.21 -3.95 11.19
C PHE A 135 -6.08 -3.87 12.22
N ALA A 136 -4.87 -3.50 11.79
CA ALA A 136 -3.69 -3.32 12.66
C ALA A 136 -3.33 -1.83 12.90
N GLY A 137 -4.24 -0.90 12.59
CA GLY A 137 -4.01 0.54 12.72
C GLY A 137 -5.18 1.29 13.37
N ALA A 138 -4.86 2.43 13.98
CA ALA A 138 -5.83 3.27 14.67
C ALA A 138 -6.87 3.79 13.67
N ARG A 139 -8.15 3.63 13.98
CA ARG A 139 -9.28 4.05 13.13
C ARG A 139 -9.75 5.47 13.33
N SER A 140 -9.34 6.05 14.45
CA SER A 140 -9.59 7.45 14.76
C SER A 140 -8.27 8.17 14.72
N ARG A 141 -8.28 9.42 14.26
CA ARG A 141 -7.13 10.33 14.35
C ARG A 141 -7.13 11.07 15.68
N SER A 142 -7.82 10.52 16.68
CA SER A 142 -7.90 11.04 18.03
C SER A 142 -8.29 9.96 19.05
N GLU A 143 -7.72 10.05 20.25
CA GLU A 143 -8.02 9.16 21.37
C GLU A 143 -8.00 9.92 22.70
N VAL A 144 -8.86 9.49 23.63
CA VAL A 144 -8.92 10.01 25.00
C VAL A 144 -8.19 9.01 25.90
N ILE A 145 -7.22 9.51 26.68
CA ILE A 145 -6.37 8.72 27.55
C ILE A 145 -6.66 9.13 29.00
N SER A 146 -7.00 8.16 29.84
CA SER A 146 -6.99 8.32 31.29
C SER A 146 -5.55 8.20 31.81
N VAL A 147 -5.04 9.24 32.46
CA VAL A 147 -3.65 9.30 32.90
C VAL A 147 -3.45 8.38 34.12
N PRO A 148 -2.53 7.41 34.04
CA PRO A 148 -2.31 6.47 35.13
C PRO A 148 -1.60 7.12 36.32
N GLY A 149 -2.11 6.92 37.53
CA GLY A 149 -1.62 7.60 38.75
C GLY A 149 -0.20 7.24 39.20
N TRP A 150 0.33 6.08 38.78
CA TRP A 150 1.68 5.60 39.13
C TRP A 150 2.81 6.11 38.21
N GLY A 151 2.52 6.92 37.19
CA GLY A 151 3.53 7.54 36.32
C GLY A 151 4.19 6.56 35.35
N GLU A 152 3.41 6.07 34.38
CA GLU A 152 3.87 5.10 33.38
C GLU A 152 4.05 5.72 31.99
N ARG A 153 4.84 5.03 31.17
CA ARG A 153 4.87 5.24 29.73
C ARG A 153 3.69 4.50 29.11
N TRP A 154 2.72 5.23 28.59
CA TRP A 154 1.61 4.71 27.81
C TRP A 154 2.03 4.55 26.35
N LEU A 155 1.68 3.41 25.76
CA LEU A 155 1.86 3.08 24.35
C LEU A 155 0.49 2.71 23.77
N GLY A 156 0.10 3.35 22.68
CA GLY A 156 -1.15 3.03 22.00
C GLY A 156 -1.15 1.62 21.44
N THR A 157 -2.34 1.00 21.39
CA THR A 157 -2.53 -0.38 20.93
C THR A 157 -2.57 -0.53 19.42
N ALA A 158 -2.71 0.57 18.68
CA ALA A 158 -2.81 0.57 17.22
C ALA A 158 -1.87 1.59 16.58
N VAL A 159 -1.33 1.26 15.41
CA VAL A 159 -0.46 2.18 14.65
C VAL A 159 -1.28 3.38 14.19
N GLN A 160 -0.85 4.60 14.50
CA GLN A 160 -1.56 5.81 14.07
C GLN A 160 -1.36 6.10 12.57
N GLY A 161 -0.26 5.61 12.00
CA GLY A 161 0.10 5.80 10.59
C GLY A 161 0.98 7.03 10.39
N GLY A 162 0.82 7.71 9.24
CA GLY A 162 1.49 8.97 8.90
C GLY A 162 0.85 10.18 9.58
N GLN A 163 1.67 10.98 10.27
CA GLN A 163 1.28 12.28 10.83
C GLN A 163 2.49 13.18 11.06
N ARG A 164 2.33 14.49 10.90
CA ARG A 164 3.33 15.51 11.23
C ARG A 164 2.96 16.32 12.47
N PHE A 165 1.67 16.46 12.77
CA PHE A 165 1.19 17.27 13.88
C PHE A 165 0.44 16.43 14.91
N ILE A 166 0.64 16.74 16.18
CA ILE A 166 -0.16 16.23 17.29
C ILE A 166 -0.65 17.39 18.16
N LEU A 167 -1.96 17.47 18.36
CA LEU A 167 -2.63 18.29 19.36
C LEU A 167 -2.85 17.45 20.60
N VAL A 168 -2.40 17.94 21.76
CA VAL A 168 -2.68 17.35 23.07
C VAL A 168 -3.56 18.31 23.85
N GLU A 169 -4.75 17.88 24.21
CA GLU A 169 -5.75 18.63 24.97
C GLU A 169 -5.89 18.05 26.36
N HIS A 170 -5.88 18.92 27.38
CA HIS A 170 -6.26 18.53 28.73
C HIS A 170 -7.79 18.66 28.91
N ILE A 171 -8.45 17.58 29.32
CA ILE A 171 -9.91 17.54 29.48
C ILE A 171 -10.33 18.12 30.85
N ALA A 172 -11.30 19.02 30.81
CA ALA A 172 -11.85 19.75 31.94
C ALA A 172 -12.23 18.84 33.13
N GLY A 173 -12.10 19.36 34.35
CA GLY A 173 -12.60 18.70 35.57
C GLY A 173 -11.62 17.69 36.19
N THR A 174 -10.37 17.64 35.74
CA THR A 174 -9.32 16.77 36.28
C THR A 174 -8.10 17.57 36.78
N MET A 175 -7.16 16.96 37.52
CA MET A 175 -5.95 17.64 37.98
C MET A 175 -4.96 17.97 36.85
N GLU A 176 -4.03 18.90 37.08
CA GLU A 176 -2.90 19.18 36.17
C GLU A 176 -2.18 17.88 35.77
N VAL A 177 -1.90 17.72 34.47
CA VAL A 177 -1.12 16.59 33.94
C VAL A 177 0.34 17.00 33.75
N SER A 178 1.26 16.12 34.12
CA SER A 178 2.70 16.28 33.90
C SER A 178 3.17 15.25 32.87
N ILE A 179 3.66 15.72 31.73
CA ILE A 179 4.10 14.90 30.60
C ILE A 179 5.60 15.13 30.36
N SER A 180 6.34 14.05 30.15
CA SER A 180 7.80 14.08 29.89
C SER A 180 8.19 13.56 28.51
N GLU A 181 7.25 12.90 27.82
CA GLU A 181 7.44 12.39 26.47
C GLU A 181 6.12 12.39 25.72
N VAL A 182 6.14 12.89 24.48
CA VAL A 182 5.11 12.70 23.46
C VAL A 182 5.83 12.26 22.19
N GLY A 183 5.30 11.28 21.48
CA GLY A 183 5.94 10.79 20.25
C GLY A 183 5.20 9.66 19.56
N PHE A 184 5.86 9.08 18.57
CA PHE A 184 5.41 7.88 17.87
C PHE A 184 6.51 6.84 17.86
N GLN A 185 6.26 5.68 18.47
CA GLN A 185 7.16 4.54 18.39
C GLN A 185 7.02 3.89 17.00
N ALA A 186 8.09 3.88 16.23
CA ALA A 186 8.11 3.43 14.85
C ALA A 186 7.61 1.98 14.71
N ALA A 187 6.81 1.75 13.66
CA ALA A 187 6.41 0.42 13.19
C ALA A 187 7.09 0.05 11.85
N THR A 188 7.86 0.98 11.29
CA THR A 188 8.51 0.89 9.98
C THR A 188 10.01 1.18 10.10
N ASP A 189 10.75 1.01 9.02
CA ASP A 189 12.17 1.33 8.99
C ASP A 189 12.42 2.83 9.28
N VAL A 190 13.46 3.10 10.06
CA VAL A 190 13.86 4.44 10.53
C VAL A 190 15.26 4.83 10.05
N THR A 191 15.84 4.06 9.14
CA THR A 191 17.15 4.34 8.54
C THR A 191 17.12 5.74 7.91
N PRO A 192 18.06 6.65 8.25
CA PRO A 192 18.13 7.96 7.62
C PRO A 192 18.19 7.84 6.09
N VAL A 193 17.54 8.76 5.37
CA VAL A 193 17.47 8.71 3.89
C VAL A 193 18.87 8.70 3.24
N SER A 194 19.84 9.39 3.85
CA SER A 194 21.24 9.41 3.40
C SER A 194 21.92 8.04 3.46
N ASP A 195 21.44 7.18 4.36
CA ASP A 195 22.01 5.89 4.72
C ASP A 195 21.23 4.73 4.09
N LEU A 196 20.20 5.03 3.29
CA LEU A 196 19.49 4.02 2.51
C LEU A 196 20.42 3.33 1.52
N PRO A 197 20.15 2.06 1.17
CA PRO A 197 20.92 1.32 0.17
C PRO A 197 21.02 2.04 -1.17
N GLY A 198 19.90 2.61 -1.63
CA GLY A 198 19.83 3.47 -2.81
C GLY A 198 20.04 4.94 -2.50
N SER A 199 20.53 5.70 -3.47
CA SER A 199 20.67 7.17 -3.37
C SER A 199 20.69 7.83 -4.75
N PHE A 200 20.29 9.09 -4.78
CA PHE A 200 20.40 9.97 -5.95
C PHE A 200 20.72 11.39 -5.48
N ASN A 201 21.64 12.04 -6.19
CA ASN A 201 21.98 13.44 -5.99
C ASN A 201 22.38 14.05 -7.35
N SER A 202 22.04 15.30 -7.57
CA SER A 202 22.27 16.00 -8.84
C SER A 202 22.52 17.49 -8.64
N SER A 203 22.88 18.17 -9.72
CA SER A 203 23.01 19.64 -9.75
C SER A 203 21.70 20.39 -9.48
N ASP A 204 20.55 19.72 -9.45
CA ASP A 204 19.25 20.32 -9.19
C ASP A 204 18.68 19.89 -7.84
N ASN A 205 18.59 20.85 -6.91
CA ASN A 205 18.12 20.58 -5.55
C ASN A 205 16.65 20.15 -5.49
N PHE A 206 15.79 20.61 -6.40
CA PHE A 206 14.40 20.19 -6.45
C PHE A 206 14.29 18.69 -6.77
N LEU A 207 15.08 18.20 -7.73
CA LEU A 207 15.08 16.76 -8.07
C LEU A 207 15.64 15.91 -6.92
N ASN A 208 16.63 16.43 -6.18
CA ASN A 208 17.18 15.75 -5.01
C ASN A 208 16.11 15.62 -3.90
N GLU A 209 15.41 16.71 -3.58
CA GLU A 209 14.31 16.70 -2.60
C GLU A 209 13.14 15.80 -3.04
N LEU A 210 12.81 15.80 -4.33
CA LEU A 210 11.77 14.94 -4.89
C LEU A 210 12.12 13.46 -4.75
N TRP A 211 13.36 13.09 -5.04
CA TRP A 211 13.84 11.72 -4.82
C TRP A 211 13.74 11.32 -3.34
N MET A 212 14.17 12.20 -2.43
CA MET A 212 14.09 11.93 -0.99
C MET A 212 12.65 11.82 -0.50
N ALA A 213 11.72 12.63 -1.01
CA ALA A 213 10.31 12.57 -0.63
C ALA A 213 9.68 11.21 -0.97
N GLY A 214 9.92 10.68 -2.18
CA GLY A 214 9.38 9.36 -2.53
C GLY A 214 10.05 8.21 -1.77
N ALA A 215 11.36 8.28 -1.53
CA ALA A 215 12.07 7.31 -0.68
C ALA A 215 11.52 7.27 0.75
N ARG A 216 11.30 8.44 1.39
CA ARG A 216 10.67 8.54 2.72
C ARG A 216 9.24 7.99 2.71
N THR A 217 8.48 8.26 1.66
CA THR A 217 7.08 7.84 1.56
C THR A 217 6.96 6.32 1.57
N VAL A 218 7.74 5.61 0.75
CA VAL A 218 7.71 4.14 0.77
C VAL A 218 8.32 3.57 2.05
N GLN A 219 9.34 4.21 2.63
CA GLN A 219 9.89 3.78 3.92
C GLN A 219 8.83 3.82 5.03
N LEU A 220 8.04 4.90 5.07
CA LEU A 220 6.94 5.07 6.01
C LEU A 220 5.74 4.14 5.70
N GLY A 221 5.57 3.75 4.44
CA GLY A 221 4.51 2.86 3.97
C GLY A 221 4.83 1.36 4.04
N CYS A 222 6.06 0.96 4.38
CA CYS A 222 6.48 -0.45 4.40
C CYS A 222 6.82 -0.94 5.80
N THR A 223 6.27 -2.10 6.16
CA THR A 223 6.47 -2.76 7.46
C THR A 223 7.34 -4.00 7.32
N SER A 224 8.11 -4.32 8.37
CA SER A 224 8.83 -5.59 8.48
C SER A 224 7.91 -6.68 9.01
N LYS A 225 8.19 -7.95 8.69
CA LYS A 225 7.47 -9.11 9.26
C LYS A 225 7.37 -9.02 10.79
N GLY A 226 6.18 -9.22 11.33
CA GLY A 226 5.99 -9.24 12.79
C GLY A 226 5.97 -7.88 13.49
N SER A 227 6.01 -6.75 12.75
CA SER A 227 6.11 -5.40 13.34
C SER A 227 4.75 -4.79 13.70
N LEU A 228 3.65 -5.30 13.15
CA LEU A 228 2.30 -4.87 13.50
C LEU A 228 1.80 -5.64 14.73
N THR A 229 1.29 -4.90 15.72
CA THR A 229 0.73 -5.50 16.93
C THR A 229 -0.61 -6.16 16.58
N PRO A 230 -0.86 -7.41 17.03
CA PRO A 230 -2.16 -8.03 16.87
C PRO A 230 -3.27 -7.15 17.47
N ALA A 231 -4.36 -6.99 16.73
CA ALA A 231 -5.53 -6.24 17.20
C ALA A 231 -6.29 -7.00 18.31
N TRP A 232 -6.19 -8.33 18.29
CA TRP A 232 -6.81 -9.24 19.25
C TRP A 232 -5.73 -10.09 19.92
N HIS A 233 -5.95 -10.47 21.18
CA HIS A 233 -4.99 -11.25 21.97
C HIS A 233 -5.58 -12.61 22.37
N VAL A 234 -5.08 -13.69 21.79
CA VAL A 234 -5.51 -15.07 22.10
C VAL A 234 -4.88 -15.58 23.39
N SER A 235 -5.67 -16.31 24.17
CA SER A 235 -5.22 -16.97 25.41
C SER A 235 -5.94 -18.31 25.60
N ALA A 236 -5.50 -19.09 26.60
CA ALA A 236 -6.14 -20.36 26.95
C ALA A 236 -7.60 -20.21 27.42
N ILE A 237 -8.03 -19.02 27.86
CA ILE A 237 -9.39 -18.76 28.33
C ILE A 237 -10.29 -18.10 27.28
N GLY A 238 -9.74 -17.73 26.12
CA GLY A 238 -10.43 -17.07 25.01
C GLY A 238 -9.61 -15.94 24.39
N THR A 239 -10.18 -15.27 23.39
CA THR A 239 -9.58 -14.11 22.70
C THR A 239 -10.05 -12.82 23.35
N LEU A 240 -9.11 -12.02 23.85
CA LEU A 240 -9.34 -10.66 24.33
C LEU A 240 -9.53 -9.72 23.12
N ILE A 241 -10.62 -8.97 23.15
CA ILE A 241 -10.96 -7.92 22.19
C ILE A 241 -11.15 -6.63 22.99
N GLU A 242 -10.35 -5.63 22.67
CA GLU A 242 -10.33 -4.33 23.35
C GLU A 242 -10.86 -3.23 22.44
N SER A 243 -11.10 -2.08 23.07
CA SER A 243 -11.90 -0.98 22.54
C SER A 243 -11.62 -0.64 21.08
N LYS A 244 -12.70 -0.55 20.28
CA LYS A 244 -12.68 -0.17 18.86
C LYS A 244 -11.97 -1.17 17.92
N ASN A 245 -11.50 -2.33 18.41
CA ASN A 245 -10.98 -3.41 17.57
C ASN A 245 -12.11 -4.32 17.07
N ILE A 246 -12.79 -3.91 16.00
CA ILE A 246 -13.62 -4.87 15.24
C ILE A 246 -12.74 -5.72 14.35
N ALA A 247 -13.19 -6.93 14.05
CA ALA A 247 -12.68 -7.72 12.94
C ALA A 247 -13.82 -8.41 12.21
N VAL A 248 -13.61 -8.68 10.92
CA VAL A 248 -14.56 -9.37 10.04
C VAL A 248 -13.97 -10.72 9.66
N HIS A 249 -14.80 -11.76 9.70
CA HIS A 249 -14.38 -13.10 9.30
C HIS A 249 -14.05 -13.12 7.79
N GLN A 250 -12.85 -13.60 7.46
CA GLN A 250 -12.29 -13.51 6.10
C GLN A 250 -12.95 -14.49 5.12
N LYS A 251 -13.60 -15.56 5.62
CA LYS A 251 -14.14 -16.66 4.80
C LYS A 251 -15.68 -16.81 4.80
N GLY A 252 -16.41 -15.77 5.23
CA GLY A 252 -17.85 -15.85 5.55
C GLY A 252 -18.81 -15.19 4.56
N GLN A 253 -18.38 -14.93 3.33
CA GLN A 253 -19.07 -14.02 2.40
C GLN A 253 -20.45 -14.52 1.96
N GLU A 254 -20.57 -15.82 1.77
CA GLU A 254 -21.80 -16.45 1.29
C GLU A 254 -22.78 -16.76 2.43
N TRP A 255 -22.45 -16.38 3.68
CA TRP A 255 -23.34 -16.62 4.81
C TRP A 255 -24.54 -15.68 4.71
N GLY A 256 -25.71 -16.20 4.34
CA GLY A 256 -26.98 -15.50 4.41
C GLY A 256 -27.65 -15.73 5.76
N GLN A 257 -28.65 -16.61 5.75
CA GLN A 257 -29.37 -17.05 6.93
C GLN A 257 -28.55 -18.08 7.72
N VAL A 258 -28.18 -17.72 8.95
CA VAL A 258 -27.31 -18.54 9.81
C VAL A 258 -27.75 -18.41 11.26
N ASP A 259 -27.40 -19.39 12.07
CA ASP A 259 -27.29 -19.24 13.51
C ASP A 259 -25.82 -19.11 13.86
N PHE A 260 -25.48 -18.12 14.68
CA PHE A 260 -24.16 -18.08 15.27
C PHE A 260 -24.23 -17.95 16.78
N SER A 261 -23.24 -18.53 17.46
CA SER A 261 -23.15 -18.49 18.91
C SER A 261 -21.71 -18.35 19.38
N LEU A 262 -21.53 -17.72 20.54
CA LEU A 262 -20.26 -17.55 21.22
C LEU A 262 -20.46 -17.42 22.72
N SER A 263 -19.43 -17.75 23.49
CA SER A 263 -19.33 -17.39 24.89
C SER A 263 -18.56 -16.09 25.04
N ILE A 264 -19.10 -15.13 25.79
CA ILE A 264 -18.50 -13.82 26.05
C ILE A 264 -18.32 -13.61 27.55
N TYR A 265 -17.18 -13.02 27.94
CA TYR A 265 -16.90 -12.52 29.28
C TYR A 265 -16.64 -11.03 29.19
N ILE A 266 -17.44 -10.21 29.86
CA ILE A 266 -17.31 -8.76 29.83
C ILE A 266 -16.40 -8.33 30.99
N ILE A 267 -15.24 -7.74 30.67
CA ILE A 267 -14.27 -7.25 31.67
C ILE A 267 -14.68 -5.85 32.13
N SER A 268 -14.91 -4.95 31.18
CA SER A 268 -15.23 -3.54 31.41
C SER A 268 -16.00 -2.96 30.21
N GLY A 269 -16.62 -1.79 30.39
CA GLY A 269 -17.34 -1.06 29.36
C GLY A 269 -18.83 -1.41 29.31
N SER A 270 -19.50 -1.00 28.23
CA SER A 270 -20.96 -1.06 28.11
C SER A 270 -21.48 -1.50 26.75
N ILE A 271 -20.61 -1.80 25.77
CA ILE A 271 -21.04 -2.02 24.38
C ILE A 271 -20.31 -3.20 23.73
N PHE A 272 -21.07 -4.23 23.36
CA PHE A 272 -20.61 -5.33 22.51
C PHE A 272 -21.30 -5.25 21.15
N THR A 273 -20.55 -5.38 20.07
CA THR A 273 -21.07 -5.16 18.71
C THR A 273 -20.79 -6.35 17.80
N VAL A 274 -21.78 -6.69 16.99
CA VAL A 274 -21.69 -7.65 15.89
C VAL A 274 -22.00 -6.94 14.59
N ASN A 275 -21.17 -7.14 13.57
CA ASN A 275 -21.50 -6.76 12.20
C ASN A 275 -21.96 -7.98 11.39
N LYS A 276 -23.00 -7.82 10.58
CA LYS A 276 -23.42 -8.86 9.62
C LYS A 276 -23.88 -8.24 8.30
N GLY A 277 -23.24 -8.64 7.20
CA GLY A 277 -23.67 -8.29 5.85
C GLY A 277 -23.01 -7.06 5.23
N ASN A 278 -22.03 -6.43 5.90
CA ASN A 278 -21.17 -5.43 5.27
C ASN A 278 -19.70 -5.84 5.40
N LEU A 279 -18.99 -5.75 4.28
CA LEU A 279 -17.60 -6.15 4.12
C LEU A 279 -16.62 -5.07 4.59
N PHE A 280 -17.07 -3.81 4.54
CA PHE A 280 -16.27 -2.61 4.76
C PHE A 280 -16.57 -1.94 6.11
N ALA A 281 -17.56 -2.43 6.86
CA ALA A 281 -17.91 -1.83 8.13
C ALA A 281 -16.80 -2.11 9.14
N PRO A 282 -16.28 -1.02 9.72
CA PRO A 282 -16.94 -0.59 10.94
C PRO A 282 -17.03 0.92 11.10
N GLU A 283 -17.60 1.60 10.12
CA GLU A 283 -18.41 2.74 10.52
C GLU A 283 -19.70 2.21 11.15
N PRO A 284 -20.24 2.89 12.18
CA PRO A 284 -21.59 2.63 12.62
C PRO A 284 -22.52 2.70 11.41
N GLY A 285 -23.10 1.56 11.03
CA GLY A 285 -23.81 1.41 9.77
C GLY A 285 -24.94 0.42 9.87
N ALA A 286 -25.78 0.41 8.85
CA ALA A 286 -27.00 -0.38 8.73
C ALA A 286 -26.85 -1.91 8.97
N THR A 287 -25.64 -2.45 9.02
CA THR A 287 -25.37 -3.89 9.27
C THR A 287 -24.80 -4.17 10.66
N VAL A 288 -24.72 -3.15 11.51
CA VAL A 288 -24.16 -3.19 12.86
C VAL A 288 -25.28 -3.38 13.88
N PHE A 289 -25.15 -4.40 14.71
CA PHE A 289 -26.03 -4.71 15.84
C PHE A 289 -25.22 -4.64 17.13
N SER A 290 -25.78 -4.01 18.17
CA SER A 290 -25.07 -3.80 19.43
C SER A 290 -25.91 -4.17 20.63
N PHE A 291 -25.26 -4.77 21.62
CA PHE A 291 -25.73 -4.86 22.98
C PHE A 291 -25.14 -3.70 23.77
N VAL A 292 -25.99 -2.80 24.25
CA VAL A 292 -25.61 -1.69 25.13
C VAL A 292 -26.16 -1.97 26.52
N PHE A 293 -25.37 -1.80 27.57
CA PHE A 293 -25.78 -2.10 28.95
C PHE A 293 -25.42 -0.95 29.90
N GLY A 294 -26.35 -0.65 30.80
CA GLY A 294 -26.22 0.35 31.84
C GLY A 294 -25.57 -0.21 33.11
N PRO A 295 -25.18 0.68 34.05
CA PRO A 295 -24.59 0.28 35.34
C PRO A 295 -25.50 -0.61 36.21
N ASP A 296 -26.82 -0.57 35.97
CA ASP A 296 -27.86 -1.35 36.64
C ASP A 296 -28.13 -2.71 35.96
N GLY A 297 -27.33 -3.05 34.95
CA GLY A 297 -27.42 -4.31 34.20
C GLY A 297 -28.58 -4.38 33.22
N ALA A 298 -29.42 -3.34 33.11
CA ALA A 298 -30.43 -3.21 32.06
C ALA A 298 -29.75 -2.73 30.77
N GLY A 299 -30.29 -3.06 29.61
CA GLY A 299 -29.66 -2.70 28.35
C GLY A 299 -30.59 -2.71 27.16
N THR A 300 -30.01 -2.62 25.97
CA THR A 300 -30.73 -2.77 24.70
C THR A 300 -29.94 -3.65 23.75
N PHE A 301 -30.65 -4.44 22.95
CA PHE A 301 -30.13 -5.03 21.73
C PHE A 301 -30.72 -4.22 20.57
N SER A 302 -29.86 -3.54 19.83
CA SER A 302 -30.29 -2.57 18.83
C SER A 302 -29.49 -2.67 17.55
N ARG A 303 -30.12 -2.31 16.45
CA ARG A 303 -29.44 -2.03 15.19
C ARG A 303 -29.00 -0.58 15.18
N TYR A 304 -27.85 -0.29 14.59
CA TYR A 304 -27.37 1.08 14.44
C TYR A 304 -28.41 1.97 13.75
N GLN A 305 -28.78 3.07 14.43
CA GLN A 305 -29.85 4.00 14.00
C GLN A 305 -31.16 3.31 13.59
N GLY A 306 -31.44 2.13 14.14
CA GLY A 306 -32.59 1.30 13.77
C GLY A 306 -33.41 0.85 14.96
N SER A 307 -34.16 -0.22 14.74
CA SER A 307 -35.01 -0.84 15.76
C SER A 307 -34.19 -1.36 16.95
N SER A 308 -34.81 -1.38 18.13
CA SER A 308 -34.20 -1.88 19.37
C SER A 308 -35.20 -2.66 20.22
N VAL A 309 -34.68 -3.56 21.04
CA VAL A 309 -35.42 -4.29 22.07
C VAL A 309 -34.69 -4.19 23.41
N ASP A 310 -35.44 -4.18 24.50
CA ASP A 310 -34.87 -4.09 25.85
C ASP A 310 -34.19 -5.42 26.24
N VAL A 311 -33.01 -5.30 26.84
CA VAL A 311 -32.29 -6.41 27.49
C VAL A 311 -32.62 -6.34 28.99
N PRO A 312 -33.29 -7.36 29.56
CA PRO A 312 -33.64 -7.36 30.98
C PRO A 312 -32.42 -7.26 31.89
N SER A 313 -32.60 -6.62 33.05
CA SER A 313 -31.53 -6.50 34.05
C SER A 313 -30.98 -7.87 34.45
N GLY A 314 -29.65 -8.02 34.39
CA GLY A 314 -28.95 -9.26 34.76
C GLY A 314 -28.89 -10.33 33.66
N ALA A 315 -29.50 -10.11 32.49
CA ALA A 315 -29.34 -10.99 31.33
C ALA A 315 -27.88 -10.97 30.81
N LEU A 316 -27.22 -9.82 30.88
CA LEU A 316 -25.78 -9.65 30.69
C LEU A 316 -25.19 -8.95 31.91
N ALA A 317 -24.03 -9.41 32.38
CA ALA A 317 -23.32 -8.85 33.52
C ALA A 317 -21.80 -8.88 33.32
N MET A 318 -21.13 -7.85 33.83
CA MET A 318 -19.67 -7.83 33.90
C MET A 318 -19.15 -8.90 34.88
N GLY A 319 -17.96 -9.42 34.62
CA GLY A 319 -17.30 -10.39 35.49
C GLY A 319 -17.86 -11.82 35.42
N LYS A 320 -18.76 -12.12 34.47
CA LYS A 320 -19.38 -13.43 34.28
C LYS A 320 -19.35 -13.86 32.80
N TRP A 321 -19.29 -15.17 32.57
CA TRP A 321 -19.49 -15.77 31.25
C TRP A 321 -20.97 -15.83 30.87
N HIS A 322 -21.27 -15.41 29.65
CA HIS A 322 -22.58 -15.52 29.01
C HIS A 322 -22.45 -16.27 27.68
N THR A 323 -23.48 -17.02 27.31
CA THR A 323 -23.62 -17.60 25.98
C THR A 323 -24.58 -16.74 25.17
N VAL A 324 -24.09 -16.15 24.09
CA VAL A 324 -24.89 -15.35 23.16
C VAL A 324 -25.11 -16.17 21.91
N ARG A 325 -26.38 -16.28 21.48
CA ARG A 325 -26.77 -16.84 20.19
C ARG A 325 -27.57 -15.81 19.43
N LEU A 326 -27.23 -15.64 18.16
CA LEU A 326 -27.87 -14.71 17.24
C LEU A 326 -28.32 -15.48 16.00
N SER A 327 -29.61 -15.42 15.73
CA SER A 327 -30.25 -16.18 14.65
C SER A 327 -30.71 -15.21 13.56
N ILE A 328 -30.19 -15.36 12.35
CA ILE A 328 -30.50 -14.50 11.21
C ILE A 328 -31.43 -15.23 10.25
N ARG A 329 -32.57 -14.64 9.92
CA ARG A 329 -33.60 -15.24 9.06
C ARG A 329 -34.18 -14.25 8.07
N GLY A 330 -34.67 -14.74 6.94
CA GLY A 330 -35.29 -13.94 5.88
C GLY A 330 -34.29 -13.45 4.83
N ASP A 331 -34.73 -13.39 3.57
CA ASP A 331 -33.89 -13.01 2.43
C ASP A 331 -33.95 -11.51 2.14
N SER A 332 -35.14 -10.95 1.87
CA SER A 332 -35.34 -9.53 1.53
C SER A 332 -35.72 -8.63 2.71
N ASN A 333 -36.18 -9.23 3.81
CA ASN A 333 -36.52 -8.56 5.07
C ASN A 333 -35.87 -9.32 6.23
N ALA A 334 -34.53 -9.39 6.20
CA ALA A 334 -33.81 -10.15 7.19
C ALA A 334 -34.06 -9.62 8.62
N THR A 335 -34.04 -10.51 9.60
CA THR A 335 -34.12 -10.18 11.02
C THR A 335 -33.02 -10.89 11.78
N MET A 336 -32.62 -10.33 12.92
CA MET A 336 -31.68 -10.93 13.87
C MET A 336 -32.37 -11.11 15.22
N THR A 337 -32.52 -12.36 15.65
CA THR A 337 -33.05 -12.72 16.97
C THR A 337 -31.90 -12.97 17.93
N ALA A 338 -31.89 -12.27 19.07
CA ALA A 338 -30.90 -12.42 20.12
C ALA A 338 -31.38 -13.34 21.24
N ASN A 339 -30.51 -14.26 21.66
CA ASN A 339 -30.70 -15.13 22.81
C ASN A 339 -29.44 -15.07 23.70
N ILE A 340 -29.66 -14.96 25.02
CA ILE A 340 -28.58 -14.88 26.02
C ILE A 340 -28.87 -15.91 27.11
N ASP A 341 -27.90 -16.79 27.37
CA ASP A 341 -27.98 -17.87 28.35
C ASP A 341 -29.25 -18.75 28.18
N GLY A 342 -29.71 -18.92 26.95
CA GLY A 342 -30.91 -19.70 26.61
C GLY A 342 -32.21 -18.90 26.61
N VAL A 343 -32.21 -17.64 27.05
CA VAL A 343 -33.38 -16.76 27.08
C VAL A 343 -33.42 -15.89 25.82
N GLU A 344 -34.51 -15.93 25.07
CA GLU A 344 -34.72 -15.03 23.93
C GLU A 344 -34.95 -13.60 24.44
N ILE A 345 -34.14 -12.66 23.95
CA ILE A 345 -34.22 -11.24 24.28
C ILE A 345 -35.20 -10.53 23.36
N GLY A 346 -35.12 -10.81 22.06
CA GLY A 346 -36.01 -10.23 21.06
C GLY A 346 -35.42 -10.27 19.66
N THR A 347 -36.19 -9.76 18.71
CA THR A 347 -35.86 -9.77 17.28
C THR A 347 -35.78 -8.35 16.73
N VAL A 348 -34.68 -8.04 16.06
CA VAL A 348 -34.43 -6.73 15.44
C VAL A 348 -34.34 -6.90 13.92
N PRO A 349 -35.12 -6.16 13.11
CA PRO A 349 -35.03 -6.20 11.65
C PRO A 349 -33.76 -5.52 11.11
N PHE A 350 -33.35 -5.92 9.90
CA PHE A 350 -32.32 -5.24 9.10
C PHE A 350 -32.88 -4.03 8.33
N ASP A 351 -34.16 -3.67 8.51
CA ASP A 351 -34.92 -2.60 7.81
C ASP A 351 -34.52 -2.42 6.33
N GLY A 352 -34.63 -3.50 5.56
CA GLY A 352 -34.35 -3.51 4.11
C GLY A 352 -32.87 -3.61 3.72
N THR A 353 -31.95 -3.69 4.68
CA THR A 353 -30.53 -3.96 4.41
C THR A 353 -30.28 -5.46 4.22
N PRO A 354 -29.46 -5.88 3.24
CA PRO A 354 -29.12 -7.30 3.05
C PRO A 354 -28.39 -7.88 4.27
N SER A 355 -28.72 -9.12 4.61
CA SER A 355 -27.99 -9.87 5.63
C SER A 355 -26.85 -10.71 5.06
N LEU A 356 -26.80 -10.95 3.74
CA LEU A 356 -25.75 -11.72 3.08
C LEU A 356 -24.37 -11.08 3.29
N GLY A 357 -23.40 -11.87 3.76
CA GLY A 357 -22.04 -11.41 3.98
C GLY A 357 -21.40 -12.02 5.24
N PRO A 358 -20.15 -11.68 5.53
CA PRO A 358 -19.41 -12.15 6.68
C PRO A 358 -19.97 -11.60 7.98
N LEU A 359 -19.48 -12.20 9.05
CA LEU A 359 -19.77 -11.82 10.42
C LEU A 359 -18.54 -11.15 11.02
N GLY A 360 -18.73 -10.02 11.70
CA GLY A 360 -17.70 -9.33 12.45
C GLY A 360 -18.05 -9.14 13.92
N ILE A 361 -17.02 -9.01 14.76
CA ILE A 361 -17.13 -8.89 16.22
C ILE A 361 -16.29 -7.70 16.68
N ALA A 362 -16.84 -6.83 17.54
CA ALA A 362 -16.13 -5.69 18.12
C ALA A 362 -16.45 -5.49 19.60
N ALA A 363 -15.46 -4.95 20.32
CA ALA A 363 -15.71 -4.21 21.56
C ALA A 363 -15.95 -2.72 21.23
N GLY A 364 -16.96 -2.12 21.84
CA GLY A 364 -17.20 -0.69 21.74
C GLY A 364 -16.12 0.15 22.44
N THR A 365 -16.27 1.47 22.43
CA THR A 365 -15.37 2.39 23.15
C THR A 365 -15.31 2.02 24.65
N ASP A 366 -14.12 2.06 25.23
CA ASP A 366 -13.81 1.72 26.64
C ASP A 366 -14.30 0.33 27.10
N THR A 367 -14.56 -0.56 26.13
CA THR A 367 -15.02 -1.93 26.37
C THR A 367 -13.88 -2.93 26.15
N ALA A 368 -13.81 -3.94 27.03
CA ALA A 368 -12.91 -5.08 26.92
C ALA A 368 -13.68 -6.37 27.20
N ILE A 369 -13.56 -7.34 26.30
CA ILE A 369 -14.28 -8.61 26.36
C ILE A 369 -13.36 -9.78 26.05
N ILE A 370 -13.69 -10.97 26.55
CA ILE A 370 -13.07 -12.23 26.15
C ILE A 370 -14.12 -13.08 25.43
N VAL A 371 -13.80 -13.58 24.24
CA VAL A 371 -14.69 -14.41 23.43
C VAL A 371 -14.12 -15.83 23.28
N LYS A 372 -14.99 -16.85 23.36
CA LYS A 372 -14.66 -18.26 23.05
C LYS A 372 -15.80 -19.04 22.44
N ASN A 373 -15.49 -20.20 21.86
CA ASN A 373 -16.45 -21.14 21.27
C ASN A 373 -17.33 -20.50 20.19
N PHE A 374 -16.71 -19.87 19.20
CA PHE A 374 -17.45 -19.23 18.12
C PHE A 374 -17.89 -20.28 17.09
N LEU A 375 -19.20 -20.42 16.94
CA LEU A 375 -19.85 -21.44 16.11
C LEU A 375 -20.84 -20.76 15.16
N VAL A 376 -20.78 -21.12 13.87
CA VAL A 376 -21.74 -20.71 12.84
C VAL A 376 -22.36 -21.95 12.19
N GLN A 377 -23.68 -21.96 12.10
CA GLN A 377 -24.46 -23.05 11.52
C GLN A 377 -25.47 -22.52 10.50
N ASP A 378 -25.77 -23.33 9.49
CA ASP A 378 -26.90 -23.05 8.61
C ASP A 378 -28.24 -23.33 9.29
N THR A 379 -29.35 -23.05 8.60
CA THR A 379 -30.71 -23.24 9.12
C THR A 379 -31.08 -24.70 9.37
N SER A 380 -30.31 -25.67 8.86
CA SER A 380 -30.48 -27.11 9.13
C SER A 380 -29.70 -27.58 10.36
N GLY A 381 -28.87 -26.70 10.95
CA GLY A 381 -27.96 -27.03 12.05
C GLY A 381 -26.63 -27.61 11.60
N LYS A 382 -26.34 -27.64 10.29
CA LYS A 382 -25.02 -28.04 9.79
C LYS A 382 -24.01 -26.96 10.17
N THR A 383 -22.87 -27.38 10.73
CA THR A 383 -21.77 -26.46 11.05
C THR A 383 -21.15 -25.94 9.77
N LEU A 384 -21.15 -24.61 9.62
CA LEU A 384 -20.46 -23.89 8.55
C LEU A 384 -19.05 -23.47 9.00
N TYR A 385 -18.90 -23.09 10.26
CA TYR A 385 -17.63 -22.66 10.84
C TYR A 385 -17.61 -22.89 12.35
N PHE A 386 -16.46 -23.27 12.88
CA PHE A 386 -16.21 -23.35 14.31
C PHE A 386 -14.77 -22.99 14.63
N ASN A 387 -14.57 -22.16 15.64
CA ASN A 387 -13.27 -21.87 16.22
C ASN A 387 -13.40 -21.73 17.74
N SER A 388 -12.48 -22.33 18.49
CA SER A 388 -12.47 -22.21 19.96
C SER A 388 -12.21 -20.78 20.44
N MET A 389 -11.60 -19.94 19.60
CA MET A 389 -11.04 -18.62 19.92
C MET A 389 -10.00 -18.68 21.04
N THR A 390 -9.24 -19.77 21.12
CA THR A 390 -8.19 -19.95 22.13
C THR A 390 -6.81 -20.16 21.51
N SER A 391 -6.68 -19.97 20.20
CA SER A 391 -5.46 -20.26 19.45
C SER A 391 -5.29 -19.29 18.28
N GLN A 392 -4.09 -19.28 17.70
CA GLN A 392 -3.70 -18.37 16.62
C GLN A 392 -4.65 -18.38 15.41
N SER A 393 -5.30 -19.51 15.11
CA SER A 393 -6.26 -19.60 14.00
C SER A 393 -7.39 -18.57 14.09
N ALA A 394 -7.78 -18.17 15.31
CA ALA A 394 -8.78 -17.13 15.51
C ALA A 394 -8.31 -15.75 15.02
N LEU A 395 -7.00 -15.49 15.07
CA LEU A 395 -6.43 -14.25 14.54
C LEU A 395 -6.34 -14.29 13.02
N GLU A 396 -6.07 -15.47 12.44
CA GLU A 396 -5.99 -15.69 10.99
C GLU A 396 -7.36 -15.57 10.33
N ASP A 397 -8.37 -16.24 10.88
CA ASP A 397 -9.74 -16.25 10.35
C ASP A 397 -10.39 -14.86 10.33
N PHE A 398 -9.91 -13.94 11.15
CA PHE A 398 -10.42 -12.57 11.29
C PHE A 398 -9.42 -11.49 10.82
N ALA A 399 -8.24 -11.88 10.32
CA ALA A 399 -7.15 -10.97 9.96
C ALA A 399 -6.80 -9.97 11.09
N THR A 400 -6.74 -10.42 12.34
CA THR A 400 -6.38 -9.60 13.53
C THR A 400 -5.02 -9.92 14.11
N GLY A 401 -4.29 -10.83 13.49
CA GLY A 401 -2.91 -11.15 13.85
C GLY A 401 -1.94 -10.04 13.48
N THR A 402 -0.66 -10.29 13.78
CA THR A 402 0.44 -9.52 13.19
C THR A 402 0.48 -9.72 11.68
N ASN A 403 1.23 -8.88 10.97
CA ASN A 403 1.62 -9.16 9.60
C ASN A 403 2.60 -10.35 9.54
N TYR A 404 2.26 -11.36 8.75
CA TYR A 404 3.07 -12.58 8.58
C TYR A 404 4.27 -12.37 7.66
N TYR A 405 4.22 -11.33 6.83
CA TYR A 405 5.26 -10.93 5.91
C TYR A 405 5.58 -9.45 6.08
N GLY A 406 6.79 -9.02 5.72
CA GLY A 406 6.97 -7.62 5.37
C GLY A 406 6.03 -7.27 4.22
N VAL A 407 5.42 -6.08 4.26
CA VAL A 407 4.53 -5.61 3.19
C VAL A 407 4.57 -4.10 3.08
N CYS A 408 4.17 -3.58 1.93
CA CYS A 408 3.99 -2.16 1.69
C CYS A 408 2.52 -1.81 1.45
N PHE A 409 2.07 -0.76 2.11
CA PHE A 409 0.74 -0.19 1.98
C PHE A 409 0.65 0.81 0.83
N ASP A 410 -0.57 1.14 0.43
CA ASP A 410 -0.88 2.29 -0.42
C ASP A 410 -0.41 3.61 0.21
N GLY A 411 -0.77 3.85 1.47
CA GLY A 411 -0.45 5.06 2.20
C GLY A 411 -0.23 4.83 3.68
N ALA A 412 0.49 5.77 4.31
CA ALA A 412 0.81 5.66 5.73
C ALA A 412 -0.36 6.05 6.64
N LYS A 413 -1.18 7.04 6.25
CA LYS A 413 -2.30 7.54 7.07
C LYS A 413 -3.53 6.63 7.00
N ARG A 414 -4.18 6.63 5.84
CA ARG A 414 -5.45 5.96 5.55
C ARG A 414 -5.17 4.62 4.86
N ASP A 415 -6.14 3.71 4.91
CA ASP A 415 -6.15 2.37 4.31
C ASP A 415 -5.15 1.46 4.99
N ARG A 416 -3.84 1.71 4.84
CA ARG A 416 -2.77 0.83 5.33
C ARG A 416 -3.01 -0.59 4.85
N VAL A 417 -3.37 -0.69 3.58
CA VAL A 417 -3.78 -1.91 2.89
C VAL A 417 -2.84 -2.12 1.73
N VAL A 418 -2.57 -3.37 1.41
CA VAL A 418 -1.71 -3.72 0.29
C VAL A 418 -2.56 -3.68 -0.98
N TRP A 419 -2.36 -2.65 -1.80
CA TRP A 419 -3.12 -2.41 -3.03
C TRP A 419 -2.31 -2.73 -4.29
N ALA A 420 -2.87 -3.56 -5.18
CA ALA A 420 -2.17 -4.07 -6.35
C ALA A 420 -1.88 -3.00 -7.42
N GLY A 421 -2.83 -2.08 -7.65
CA GLY A 421 -2.69 -0.97 -8.60
C GLY A 421 -1.55 -0.04 -8.20
N ASP A 422 -1.57 0.44 -6.96
CA ASP A 422 -0.54 1.28 -6.36
C ASP A 422 0.85 0.64 -6.47
N PHE A 423 0.93 -0.63 -6.08
CA PHE A 423 2.19 -1.35 -6.02
C PHE A 423 2.87 -1.45 -7.39
N SER A 424 2.09 -1.49 -8.49
CA SER A 424 2.65 -1.53 -9.84
C SER A 424 3.48 -0.29 -10.22
N ILE A 425 3.20 0.87 -9.62
CA ILE A 425 3.95 2.11 -9.90
C ILE A 425 5.01 2.43 -8.85
N PHE A 426 4.77 2.11 -7.58
CA PHE A 426 5.71 2.42 -6.50
C PHE A 426 6.63 1.26 -6.12
N GLY A 427 6.32 0.01 -6.51
CA GLY A 427 7.19 -1.15 -6.28
C GLY A 427 8.64 -0.89 -6.70
N PRO A 428 8.89 -0.33 -7.90
CA PRO A 428 10.23 0.08 -8.32
C PRO A 428 10.90 1.12 -7.40
N THR A 429 10.15 2.01 -6.74
CA THR A 429 10.72 2.94 -5.74
C THR A 429 11.46 2.18 -4.66
N ILE A 430 10.90 1.06 -4.16
CA ILE A 430 11.52 0.25 -3.11
C ILE A 430 12.86 -0.30 -3.59
N PHE A 431 12.89 -0.88 -4.79
CA PHE A 431 14.11 -1.40 -5.40
C PHE A 431 15.23 -0.37 -5.54
N TYR A 432 14.92 0.87 -5.89
CA TYR A 432 15.92 1.92 -6.09
C TYR A 432 16.24 2.76 -4.84
N SER A 433 15.56 2.53 -3.71
CA SER A 433 15.74 3.31 -2.47
C SER A 433 16.02 2.44 -1.24
N THR A 434 14.98 1.99 -0.54
CA THR A 434 15.08 1.23 0.71
C THR A 434 15.60 -0.19 0.50
N ALA A 435 15.45 -0.71 -0.71
CA ALA A 435 15.70 -2.09 -1.09
C ALA A 435 15.01 -3.10 -0.17
N ASN A 436 13.87 -2.79 0.45
CA ASN A 436 13.16 -3.72 1.34
C ASN A 436 12.51 -4.87 0.53
N ILE A 437 13.33 -5.84 0.12
CA ILE A 437 12.92 -6.91 -0.82
C ILE A 437 11.94 -7.88 -0.17
N GLU A 438 12.06 -8.11 1.14
CA GLU A 438 11.10 -8.91 1.91
C GLU A 438 9.69 -8.31 1.80
N ALA A 439 9.57 -6.98 1.92
CA ALA A 439 8.29 -6.30 1.80
C ALA A 439 7.69 -6.37 0.40
N VAL A 440 8.54 -6.30 -0.63
CA VAL A 440 8.09 -6.48 -2.02
C VAL A 440 7.55 -7.89 -2.23
N ALA A 441 8.31 -8.91 -1.82
CA ALA A 441 7.90 -10.30 -1.98
C ALA A 441 6.63 -10.61 -1.19
N GLY A 442 6.52 -10.14 0.05
CA GLY A 442 5.32 -10.31 0.87
C GLY A 442 4.08 -9.65 0.29
N SER A 443 4.20 -8.44 -0.28
CA SER A 443 3.10 -7.79 -1.00
C SER A 443 2.65 -8.62 -2.22
N LEU A 444 3.60 -9.12 -3.02
CA LEU A 444 3.28 -9.98 -4.18
C LEU A 444 2.59 -11.29 -3.79
N LEU A 445 3.00 -11.92 -2.68
CA LEU A 445 2.37 -13.11 -2.12
C LEU A 445 0.91 -12.86 -1.73
N LEU A 446 0.60 -11.71 -1.14
CA LEU A 446 -0.76 -11.39 -0.74
C LEU A 446 -1.70 -11.23 -1.93
N PHE A 447 -1.21 -10.66 -3.05
CA PHE A 447 -1.99 -10.54 -4.28
C PHE A 447 -2.40 -11.92 -4.82
N THR A 448 -1.43 -12.78 -5.12
CA THR A 448 -1.70 -14.07 -5.78
C THR A 448 -2.19 -15.15 -4.82
N GLY A 449 -1.92 -15.00 -3.53
CA GLY A 449 -2.32 -15.94 -2.49
C GLY A 449 -3.77 -15.81 -2.04
N ILE A 450 -4.45 -14.74 -2.43
CA ILE A 450 -5.88 -14.54 -2.17
C ILE A 450 -6.58 -14.47 -3.52
N GLN A 451 -6.75 -15.65 -4.12
CA GLN A 451 -7.29 -15.84 -5.46
C GLN A 451 -8.53 -16.75 -5.42
N ASP A 452 -9.53 -16.43 -6.22
CA ASP A 452 -10.74 -17.26 -6.38
C ASP A 452 -10.54 -18.38 -7.43
N LEU A 453 -11.58 -19.22 -7.60
CA LEU A 453 -11.54 -20.31 -8.58
C LEU A 453 -11.61 -19.85 -10.04
N GLN A 454 -12.00 -18.59 -10.30
CA GLN A 454 -12.03 -17.97 -11.62
C GLN A 454 -10.67 -17.36 -12.00
N GLY A 455 -9.73 -17.27 -11.05
CA GLY A 455 -8.41 -16.69 -11.26
C GLY A 455 -8.32 -15.22 -10.85
N GLN A 456 -9.43 -14.62 -10.40
CA GLN A 456 -9.46 -13.26 -9.90
C GLN A 456 -8.64 -13.16 -8.61
N ILE A 457 -7.68 -12.22 -8.57
CA ILE A 457 -6.99 -11.89 -7.32
C ILE A 457 -7.75 -10.83 -6.52
N SER A 458 -7.54 -10.86 -5.21
CA SER A 458 -7.81 -9.69 -4.37
C SER A 458 -6.88 -8.54 -4.75
N THR A 459 -7.44 -7.35 -4.89
CA THR A 459 -6.70 -6.12 -5.26
C THR A 459 -6.39 -5.22 -4.07
N SER A 460 -6.99 -5.51 -2.91
CA SER A 460 -6.78 -4.84 -1.63
C SER A 460 -6.74 -5.88 -0.51
N ILE A 461 -5.58 -6.04 0.14
CA ILE A 461 -5.36 -7.09 1.14
C ILE A 461 -4.85 -6.51 2.45
N LEU A 462 -5.43 -6.96 3.55
CA LEU A 462 -4.94 -6.64 4.89
C LEU A 462 -3.60 -7.33 5.14
N PRO A 463 -2.65 -6.66 5.80
CA PRO A 463 -1.31 -7.23 6.02
C PRO A 463 -1.27 -8.48 6.90
N SER A 464 -2.32 -8.70 7.69
CA SER A 464 -2.51 -9.82 8.62
C SER A 464 -3.13 -11.05 7.97
N VAL A 465 -3.57 -10.97 6.71
CA VAL A 465 -4.14 -12.11 5.98
C VAL A 465 -3.03 -13.11 5.64
N VAL A 466 -3.35 -14.40 5.74
CA VAL A 466 -2.46 -15.50 5.37
C VAL A 466 -2.78 -15.96 3.95
N PRO A 467 -1.85 -15.84 2.98
CA PRO A 467 -2.03 -16.26 1.60
C PRO A 467 -2.06 -17.79 1.45
N SER A 468 -2.68 -18.25 0.37
CA SER A 468 -2.84 -19.65 -0.01
C SER A 468 -2.52 -19.87 -1.48
N GLU A 469 -1.74 -20.90 -1.81
CA GLU A 469 -1.53 -21.31 -3.21
C GLU A 469 -2.78 -21.96 -3.83
N VAL A 470 -3.67 -22.46 -2.97
CA VAL A 470 -4.92 -23.10 -3.39
C VAL A 470 -5.99 -22.02 -3.52
N PRO A 471 -6.52 -21.78 -4.73
CA PRO A 471 -7.60 -20.83 -4.93
C PRO A 471 -8.88 -21.33 -4.25
N THR A 472 -9.70 -20.40 -3.77
CA THR A 472 -11.00 -20.71 -3.15
C THR A 472 -11.95 -19.52 -3.23
N ASN A 473 -13.24 -19.81 -3.39
CA ASN A 473 -14.30 -18.79 -3.39
C ASN A 473 -14.72 -18.37 -1.97
N GLU A 474 -14.12 -18.98 -0.94
CA GLU A 474 -14.46 -18.68 0.44
C GLU A 474 -13.97 -17.29 0.87
N TRP A 475 -12.88 -16.79 0.27
CA TRP A 475 -12.29 -15.49 0.60
C TRP A 475 -13.26 -14.32 0.38
N LEU A 476 -12.93 -13.16 0.95
CA LEU A 476 -13.61 -11.88 0.71
C LEU A 476 -13.82 -11.60 -0.79
N GLY A 477 -14.97 -12.02 -1.33
CA GLY A 477 -15.34 -11.94 -2.75
C GLY A 477 -15.50 -10.52 -3.32
N ASN A 478 -15.45 -9.47 -2.49
CA ASN A 478 -15.43 -8.06 -2.95
C ASN A 478 -14.10 -7.34 -2.66
N SER A 479 -13.01 -8.06 -2.35
CA SER A 479 -11.67 -7.45 -2.39
C SER A 479 -11.16 -7.25 -3.83
N PHE A 480 -11.97 -7.65 -4.82
CA PHE A 480 -11.81 -7.26 -6.20
C PHE A 480 -12.44 -5.89 -6.44
N TYR A 481 -11.55 -4.92 -6.65
CA TYR A 481 -11.88 -3.54 -6.92
C TYR A 481 -11.96 -3.30 -8.43
N SER A 482 -10.97 -3.80 -9.18
CA SER A 482 -10.79 -3.48 -10.59
C SER A 482 -10.02 -4.55 -11.34
N VAL A 483 -10.44 -4.83 -12.59
CA VAL A 483 -9.63 -5.65 -13.53
C VAL A 483 -8.27 -5.00 -13.74
N ILE A 484 -8.21 -3.66 -13.81
CA ILE A 484 -6.97 -2.92 -14.04
C ILE A 484 -5.99 -3.18 -12.89
N TYR A 485 -6.47 -3.08 -11.64
CA TYR A 485 -5.63 -3.30 -10.47
C TYR A 485 -5.20 -4.75 -10.33
N ALA A 486 -6.09 -5.70 -10.63
CA ALA A 486 -5.77 -7.12 -10.61
C ALA A 486 -4.62 -7.41 -11.60
N ILE A 487 -4.79 -7.05 -12.87
CA ILE A 487 -3.80 -7.29 -13.92
C ILE A 487 -2.51 -6.48 -13.69
N SER A 488 -2.58 -5.33 -13.00
CA SER A 488 -1.38 -4.58 -12.59
C SER A 488 -0.46 -5.39 -11.67
N ALA A 489 -0.98 -6.36 -10.89
CA ALA A 489 -0.16 -7.27 -10.10
C ALA A 489 0.74 -8.15 -10.99
N ALA A 490 0.25 -8.61 -12.15
CA ALA A 490 1.07 -9.36 -13.11
C ALA A 490 2.25 -8.53 -13.64
N ASN A 491 2.06 -7.23 -13.84
CA ASN A 491 3.15 -6.30 -14.17
C ASN A 491 4.13 -6.12 -13.00
N ALA A 492 3.64 -6.04 -11.77
CA ALA A 492 4.51 -5.98 -10.58
C ALA A 492 5.38 -7.24 -10.40
N TRP A 493 4.85 -8.43 -10.74
CA TRP A 493 5.64 -9.67 -10.78
C TRP A 493 6.79 -9.62 -11.79
N TYR A 494 6.60 -8.93 -12.91
CA TYR A 494 7.66 -8.71 -13.89
C TYR A 494 8.73 -7.72 -13.40
N GLU A 495 8.35 -6.66 -12.67
CA GLU A 495 9.34 -5.77 -12.05
C GLU A 495 10.18 -6.52 -11.00
N TRP A 496 9.56 -7.41 -10.21
CA TRP A 496 10.29 -8.34 -9.35
C TRP A 496 11.26 -9.21 -10.14
N TYR A 497 10.80 -9.82 -11.24
CA TYR A 497 11.65 -10.65 -12.09
C TYR A 497 12.85 -9.88 -12.65
N GLN A 498 12.61 -8.68 -13.18
CA GLN A 498 13.65 -7.83 -13.74
C GLN A 498 14.70 -7.46 -12.70
N TYR A 499 14.27 -7.11 -11.49
CA TYR A 499 15.18 -6.70 -10.43
C TYR A 499 15.94 -7.86 -9.79
N THR A 500 15.26 -8.99 -9.52
CA THR A 500 15.82 -10.10 -8.73
C THR A 500 16.38 -11.24 -9.56
N GLY A 501 15.83 -11.48 -10.76
CA GLY A 501 16.12 -12.66 -11.57
C GLY A 501 15.63 -13.97 -10.95
N ASP A 502 14.78 -13.92 -9.92
CA ASP A 502 14.35 -15.11 -9.17
C ASP A 502 13.29 -15.92 -9.91
N THR A 503 13.76 -16.87 -10.72
CA THR A 503 12.90 -17.80 -11.46
C THR A 503 12.29 -18.88 -10.58
N GLN A 504 12.84 -19.16 -9.40
CA GLN A 504 12.29 -20.18 -8.49
C GLN A 504 11.03 -19.66 -7.80
N PHE A 505 11.08 -18.45 -7.26
CA PHE A 505 9.94 -17.82 -6.60
C PHE A 505 8.80 -17.56 -7.59
N ILE A 506 9.14 -17.03 -8.77
CA ILE A 506 8.17 -16.86 -9.87
C ILE A 506 7.61 -18.20 -10.31
N GLY A 507 8.45 -19.23 -10.53
CA GLY A 507 7.99 -20.54 -11.00
C GLY A 507 6.97 -21.18 -10.07
N ARG A 508 7.08 -20.96 -8.76
CA ARG A 508 6.10 -21.43 -7.76
C ARG A 508 4.74 -20.75 -7.91
N TRP A 509 4.73 -19.43 -8.10
CA TRP A 509 3.51 -18.62 -8.18
C TRP A 509 2.99 -18.42 -9.61
N TRP A 510 3.74 -18.86 -10.61
CA TRP A 510 3.38 -18.78 -12.01
C TRP A 510 1.99 -19.31 -12.34
N PRO A 511 1.50 -20.43 -11.76
CA PRO A 511 0.12 -20.85 -11.96
C PRO A 511 -0.93 -19.83 -11.52
N ALA A 512 -0.69 -19.11 -10.42
CA ALA A 512 -1.61 -18.07 -9.94
C ALA A 512 -1.55 -16.81 -10.83
N ILE A 513 -0.35 -16.41 -11.25
CA ILE A 513 -0.14 -15.29 -12.19
C ILE A 513 -0.86 -15.55 -13.53
N LYS A 514 -0.73 -16.77 -14.08
CA LYS A 514 -1.43 -17.14 -15.32
C LYS A 514 -2.95 -17.09 -15.17
N ARG A 515 -3.49 -17.60 -14.06
CA ARG A 515 -4.93 -17.54 -13.79
C ARG A 515 -5.46 -16.12 -13.71
N ASP A 516 -4.69 -15.18 -13.16
CA ASP A 516 -5.07 -13.76 -13.12
C ASP A 516 -5.08 -13.13 -14.53
N ILE A 517 -4.06 -13.42 -15.35
CA ILE A 517 -4.04 -12.99 -16.76
C ILE A 517 -5.20 -13.61 -17.55
N GLU A 518 -5.47 -14.90 -17.36
CA GLU A 518 -6.58 -15.62 -17.99
C GLU A 518 -7.94 -15.04 -17.55
N TYR A 519 -8.07 -14.63 -16.28
CA TYR A 519 -9.24 -13.92 -15.80
C TYR A 519 -9.43 -12.58 -16.53
N GLY A 520 -8.38 -11.77 -16.69
CA GLY A 520 -8.43 -10.55 -17.52
C GLY A 520 -8.84 -10.82 -18.97
N LEU A 521 -8.32 -11.90 -19.56
CA LEU A 521 -8.68 -12.33 -20.92
C LEU A 521 -10.12 -12.86 -21.05
N SER A 522 -10.76 -13.27 -19.95
CA SER A 522 -12.17 -13.70 -19.98
C SER A 522 -13.13 -12.59 -20.39
N PHE A 523 -12.68 -11.33 -20.30
CA PHE A 523 -13.40 -10.13 -20.74
C PHE A 523 -13.10 -9.73 -22.19
N LEU A 524 -12.32 -10.52 -22.93
CA LEU A 524 -12.02 -10.26 -24.33
C LEU A 524 -13.25 -10.51 -25.21
N ASP A 525 -13.82 -9.41 -25.69
CA ASP A 525 -14.92 -9.44 -26.63
C ASP A 525 -14.45 -9.87 -28.03
N GLN A 526 -15.06 -10.92 -28.57
CA GLN A 526 -14.62 -11.53 -29.84
C GLN A 526 -15.03 -10.69 -31.06
N GLU A 527 -16.03 -9.81 -30.93
CA GLU A 527 -16.48 -8.96 -32.04
C GLU A 527 -15.56 -7.76 -32.24
N THR A 528 -15.19 -7.09 -31.15
CA THR A 528 -14.33 -5.90 -31.16
C THR A 528 -12.84 -6.23 -31.07
N GLY A 529 -12.49 -7.41 -30.55
CA GLY A 529 -11.10 -7.78 -30.27
C GLY A 529 -10.50 -7.04 -29.08
N LEU A 530 -11.34 -6.43 -28.23
CA LEU A 530 -10.95 -5.61 -27.10
C LEU A 530 -11.50 -6.14 -25.78
N ILE A 531 -10.86 -5.78 -24.68
CA ILE A 531 -11.32 -6.05 -23.32
C ILE A 531 -12.51 -5.15 -23.01
N LEU A 532 -13.66 -5.76 -22.72
CA LEU A 532 -14.89 -5.10 -22.31
C LEU A 532 -15.09 -5.22 -20.80
N VAL A 533 -14.97 -4.12 -20.06
CA VAL A 533 -15.10 -4.15 -18.59
C VAL A 533 -16.52 -3.81 -18.17
N GLU A 534 -17.15 -4.70 -17.41
CA GLU A 534 -18.49 -4.50 -16.85
C GLU A 534 -18.48 -3.47 -15.70
N SER A 535 -19.62 -2.79 -15.46
CA SER A 535 -19.73 -1.70 -14.47
C SER A 535 -19.22 -2.05 -13.07
N TYR A 536 -19.52 -3.24 -12.55
CA TYR A 536 -19.10 -3.62 -11.19
C TYR A 536 -17.62 -4.01 -11.08
N ARG A 537 -16.87 -4.00 -12.19
CA ARG A 537 -15.44 -4.35 -12.27
C ARG A 537 -14.55 -3.24 -12.81
N SER A 538 -15.14 -2.07 -13.09
CA SER A 538 -14.47 -0.93 -13.73
C SER A 538 -14.27 0.25 -12.79
N LEU A 539 -14.14 0.00 -11.47
CA LEU A 539 -13.54 0.99 -10.57
C LEU A 539 -12.06 1.16 -10.92
N ASP A 540 -11.49 2.28 -10.52
CA ASP A 540 -10.07 2.60 -10.68
C ASP A 540 -9.68 3.64 -9.62
N PHE A 541 -8.46 4.18 -9.63
CA PHE A 541 -7.97 5.17 -8.65
C PHE A 541 -8.89 6.39 -8.46
N ASN A 542 -9.79 6.66 -9.42
CA ASN A 542 -10.78 7.72 -9.42
C ASN A 542 -12.15 7.32 -8.82
N GLN A 543 -12.20 6.40 -7.86
CA GLN A 543 -13.44 5.87 -7.25
C GLN A 543 -14.48 6.92 -6.84
N TYR A 544 -14.07 8.12 -6.45
CA TYR A 544 -14.96 9.22 -6.07
C TYR A 544 -15.91 9.65 -7.20
N ASP A 545 -15.52 9.40 -8.46
CA ASP A 545 -16.37 9.64 -9.64
C ASP A 545 -17.15 8.37 -10.06
N GLY A 546 -16.91 7.22 -9.44
CA GLY A 546 -17.55 5.96 -9.78
C GLY A 546 -17.01 5.30 -11.05
N VAL A 547 -17.69 4.23 -11.48
CA VAL A 547 -17.21 3.22 -12.43
C VAL A 547 -17.03 3.71 -13.88
N THR A 548 -16.06 3.14 -14.60
CA THR A 548 -15.77 3.45 -16.02
C THR A 548 -15.97 2.22 -16.92
N PRO A 549 -17.22 1.72 -17.08
CA PRO A 549 -17.48 0.52 -17.88
C PRO A 549 -17.23 0.72 -19.36
N GLY A 550 -17.15 -0.40 -20.07
CA GLY A 550 -17.01 -0.45 -21.51
C GLY A 550 -15.59 -0.77 -21.93
N THR A 551 -15.33 -0.51 -23.21
CA THR A 551 -14.05 -0.80 -23.83
C THR A 551 -13.16 0.43 -23.75
N HIS A 552 -12.33 0.52 -22.71
CA HIS A 552 -11.54 1.71 -22.43
C HIS A 552 -10.04 1.45 -22.56
N ILE A 553 -9.28 2.50 -22.89
CA ILE A 553 -7.85 2.40 -23.24
C ILE A 553 -7.01 1.83 -22.08
N GLY A 554 -7.34 2.18 -20.84
CA GLY A 554 -6.61 1.75 -19.65
C GLY A 554 -6.57 0.23 -19.47
N ALA A 555 -7.74 -0.42 -19.47
CA ALA A 555 -7.84 -1.87 -19.27
C ALA A 555 -7.16 -2.65 -20.41
N ASN A 556 -7.38 -2.24 -21.66
CA ASN A 556 -6.77 -2.89 -22.81
C ASN A 556 -5.24 -2.78 -22.79
N SER A 557 -4.72 -1.60 -22.48
CA SER A 557 -3.27 -1.37 -22.44
C SER A 557 -2.58 -2.13 -21.31
N ILE A 558 -3.18 -2.18 -20.11
CA ILE A 558 -2.64 -2.94 -18.98
C ILE A 558 -2.61 -4.45 -19.26
N VAL A 559 -3.64 -4.99 -19.93
CA VAL A 559 -3.67 -6.41 -20.35
C VAL A 559 -2.60 -6.68 -21.41
N VAL A 560 -2.45 -5.84 -22.43
CA VAL A 560 -1.38 -5.99 -23.44
C VAL A 560 -0.01 -5.97 -22.78
N TRP A 561 0.20 -5.07 -21.81
CA TRP A 561 1.45 -4.99 -21.07
C TRP A 561 1.72 -6.27 -20.27
N ALA A 562 0.72 -6.75 -19.53
CA ALA A 562 0.82 -7.97 -18.74
C ALA A 562 1.12 -9.19 -19.62
N LEU A 563 0.49 -9.33 -20.79
CA LEU A 563 0.78 -10.41 -21.74
C LEU A 563 2.21 -10.37 -22.25
N ARG A 564 2.72 -9.18 -22.59
CA ARG A 564 4.10 -8.99 -23.07
C ARG A 564 5.13 -9.33 -21.98
N ASN A 565 4.91 -8.84 -20.77
CA ASN A 565 5.74 -9.13 -19.60
C ASN A 565 5.69 -10.62 -19.23
N ALA A 566 4.50 -11.22 -19.24
CA ALA A 566 4.31 -12.64 -18.97
C ALA A 566 4.97 -13.52 -20.03
N ALA A 567 4.99 -13.12 -21.30
CA ALA A 567 5.72 -13.86 -22.32
C ALA A 567 7.23 -13.90 -22.07
N LEU A 568 7.81 -12.80 -21.56
CA LEU A 568 9.23 -12.76 -21.19
C LEU A 568 9.54 -13.65 -19.98
N ILE A 569 8.64 -13.69 -18.99
CA ILE A 569 8.75 -14.62 -17.85
C ILE A 569 8.63 -16.07 -18.34
N SER A 570 7.63 -16.36 -19.17
CA SER A 570 7.36 -17.68 -19.73
C SER A 570 8.56 -18.26 -20.47
N ASP A 571 9.22 -17.46 -21.32
CA ASP A 571 10.44 -17.89 -22.02
C ASP A 571 11.55 -18.29 -21.03
N SER A 572 11.71 -17.52 -19.93
CA SER A 572 12.77 -17.72 -18.95
C SER A 572 12.60 -18.98 -18.11
N ILE A 573 11.36 -19.27 -17.70
CA ILE A 573 11.03 -20.46 -16.90
C ILE A 573 10.72 -21.70 -17.76
N GLY A 574 10.72 -21.55 -19.10
CA GLY A 574 10.46 -22.65 -20.04
C GLY A 574 8.98 -23.05 -20.16
N ASP A 575 8.04 -22.14 -19.89
CA ASP A 575 6.61 -22.35 -20.12
C ASP A 575 6.24 -22.09 -21.59
N THR A 576 5.25 -22.81 -22.12
CA THR A 576 4.86 -22.79 -23.53
C THR A 576 3.92 -21.64 -23.93
N VAL A 577 3.39 -20.86 -22.98
CA VAL A 577 2.38 -19.82 -23.28
C VAL A 577 2.94 -18.56 -23.94
N ALA A 578 4.26 -18.38 -23.98
CA ALA A 578 4.90 -17.15 -24.43
C ALA A 578 4.48 -16.70 -25.85
N LEU A 579 4.42 -17.63 -26.81
CA LEU A 579 3.97 -17.33 -28.18
C LEU A 579 2.50 -16.92 -28.20
N GLN A 580 1.63 -17.65 -27.49
CA GLN A 580 0.21 -17.34 -27.41
C GLN A 580 -0.05 -15.95 -26.81
N TYR A 581 0.68 -15.58 -25.75
CA TYR A 581 0.56 -14.27 -25.12
C TYR A 581 1.02 -13.15 -26.05
N ARG A 582 2.13 -13.33 -26.78
CA ARG A 582 2.58 -12.36 -27.80
C ARG A 582 1.54 -12.17 -28.90
N ASP A 583 1.02 -13.27 -29.45
CA ASP A 583 0.02 -13.21 -30.52
C ASP A 583 -1.28 -12.54 -30.05
N THR A 584 -1.71 -12.83 -28.82
CA THR A 584 -2.91 -12.22 -28.22
C THR A 584 -2.69 -10.73 -27.97
N ALA A 585 -1.54 -10.34 -27.42
CA ALA A 585 -1.17 -8.94 -27.22
C ALA A 585 -1.19 -8.15 -28.54
N ASN A 586 -0.63 -8.72 -29.61
CA ASN A 586 -0.61 -8.09 -30.93
C ASN A 586 -2.01 -7.94 -31.54
N ARG A 587 -2.93 -8.89 -31.31
CA ARG A 587 -4.33 -8.76 -31.75
C ARG A 587 -5.05 -7.62 -31.03
N ILE A 588 -4.92 -7.54 -29.70
CA ILE A 588 -5.55 -6.48 -28.91
C ILE A 588 -4.93 -5.13 -29.28
N GLU A 589 -3.60 -5.04 -29.44
CA GLU A 589 -2.92 -3.82 -29.91
C GLU A 589 -3.50 -3.31 -31.24
N ASN A 590 -3.65 -4.18 -32.23
CA ASN A 590 -4.21 -3.79 -33.53
C ASN A 590 -5.64 -3.25 -33.38
N ALA A 591 -6.48 -3.91 -32.58
CA ALA A 591 -7.84 -3.45 -32.33
C ALA A 591 -7.87 -2.10 -31.57
N VAL A 592 -6.96 -1.88 -30.62
CA VAL A 592 -6.84 -0.60 -29.90
C VAL A 592 -6.46 0.52 -30.86
N ASN A 593 -5.44 0.30 -31.70
CA ASN A 593 -4.97 1.26 -32.68
C ASN A 593 -6.04 1.60 -33.73
N GLU A 594 -6.86 0.63 -34.14
CA GLU A 594 -7.94 0.84 -35.11
C GLU A 594 -9.15 1.58 -34.50
N ARG A 595 -9.53 1.22 -33.26
CA ARG A 595 -10.84 1.60 -32.70
C ARG A 595 -10.79 2.70 -31.66
N LEU A 596 -9.73 2.75 -30.86
CA LEU A 596 -9.62 3.67 -29.72
C LEU A 596 -8.78 4.91 -30.02
N PHE A 597 -8.03 4.96 -31.12
CA PHE A 597 -7.28 6.16 -31.46
C PHE A 597 -8.18 7.24 -32.08
N SER A 598 -8.11 8.47 -31.57
CA SER A 598 -8.83 9.60 -32.15
C SER A 598 -7.89 10.55 -32.89
N ASN A 599 -8.07 10.64 -34.21
CA ASN A 599 -7.38 11.63 -35.04
C ASN A 599 -7.68 13.08 -34.62
N GLY A 600 -8.84 13.33 -33.98
CA GLY A 600 -9.24 14.66 -33.54
C GLY A 600 -8.46 15.15 -32.32
N THR A 601 -8.12 14.24 -31.40
CA THR A 601 -7.31 14.57 -30.21
C THR A 601 -5.83 14.29 -30.41
N GLY A 602 -5.47 13.41 -31.35
CA GLY A 602 -4.10 12.92 -31.53
C GLY A 602 -3.69 11.87 -30.48
N ALA A 603 -4.66 11.34 -29.73
CA ALA A 603 -4.47 10.43 -28.60
C ALA A 603 -5.57 9.37 -28.54
N TYR A 604 -5.38 8.36 -27.70
CA TYR A 604 -6.38 7.32 -27.47
C TYR A 604 -7.52 7.87 -26.60
N MET A 605 -8.73 7.58 -27.04
CA MET A 605 -9.97 7.92 -26.36
C MET A 605 -10.07 7.17 -25.04
N LEU A 606 -10.72 7.78 -24.05
CA LEU A 606 -11.00 7.12 -22.80
C LEU A 606 -11.77 5.81 -23.02
N VAL A 607 -12.93 5.83 -23.68
CA VAL A 607 -13.80 4.67 -23.94
C VAL A 607 -14.22 4.63 -25.43
N ASP A 608 -14.42 3.44 -26.01
CA ASP A 608 -14.99 3.23 -27.34
C ASP A 608 -16.44 3.77 -27.41
N GLY A 609 -16.78 4.48 -28.48
CA GLY A 609 -18.13 4.99 -28.74
C GLY A 609 -18.31 6.52 -28.65
N ASN A 610 -19.42 7.00 -29.25
CA ASN A 610 -19.67 8.41 -29.55
C ASN A 610 -20.40 9.18 -28.43
N THR A 611 -19.86 9.15 -27.20
CA THR A 611 -20.34 10.05 -26.14
C THR A 611 -19.16 10.81 -25.55
N THR A 612 -18.96 12.06 -26.01
CA THR A 612 -18.05 13.06 -25.42
C THR A 612 -16.63 12.55 -25.22
N VAL A 613 -15.83 12.47 -26.29
CA VAL A 613 -14.46 11.93 -26.26
C VAL A 613 -13.55 12.83 -25.42
N GLY A 614 -13.34 12.45 -24.16
CA GLY A 614 -12.17 12.84 -23.37
C GLY A 614 -11.06 11.80 -23.53
N ILE A 615 -9.84 12.19 -23.17
CA ILE A 615 -8.70 11.29 -23.00
C ILE A 615 -8.42 11.11 -21.50
N SER A 616 -7.83 9.98 -21.12
CA SER A 616 -7.23 9.82 -19.79
C SER A 616 -5.71 9.77 -19.87
N GLN A 617 -5.08 10.35 -18.87
CA GLN A 617 -3.63 10.45 -18.78
C GLN A 617 -2.98 9.06 -18.61
N ASP A 618 -3.50 8.27 -17.66
CA ASP A 618 -3.01 6.95 -17.33
C ASP A 618 -3.15 5.98 -18.51
N GLY A 619 -4.32 5.95 -19.15
CA GLY A 619 -4.62 5.07 -20.26
C GLY A 619 -3.73 5.30 -21.48
N ASN A 620 -3.49 6.56 -21.83
CA ASN A 620 -2.54 6.92 -22.89
C ASN A 620 -1.09 6.61 -22.49
N SER A 621 -0.74 6.78 -21.21
CA SER A 621 0.57 6.39 -20.69
C SER A 621 0.77 4.86 -20.79
N TYR A 622 -0.22 4.06 -20.41
CA TYR A 622 -0.20 2.61 -20.58
C TYR A 622 -0.12 2.19 -22.05
N ALA A 623 -0.78 2.90 -22.96
CA ALA A 623 -0.68 2.61 -24.39
C ALA A 623 0.77 2.76 -24.91
N ILE A 624 1.53 3.72 -24.37
CA ILE A 624 2.96 3.89 -24.69
C ILE A 624 3.78 2.77 -24.02
N LEU A 625 3.61 2.57 -22.71
CA LEU A 625 4.41 1.63 -21.92
C LEU A 625 4.19 0.16 -22.31
N SER A 626 2.98 -0.18 -22.72
CA SER A 626 2.66 -1.50 -23.24
C SER A 626 3.24 -1.73 -24.64
N GLY A 627 3.60 -0.67 -25.37
CA GLY A 627 4.11 -0.69 -26.74
C GLY A 627 3.05 -0.47 -27.84
N ILE A 628 1.77 -0.29 -27.49
CA ILE A 628 0.68 -0.06 -28.46
C ILE A 628 0.93 1.19 -29.31
N ALA A 629 1.30 2.30 -28.67
CA ALA A 629 1.59 3.58 -29.34
C ALA A 629 2.97 3.62 -30.03
N SER A 630 3.78 2.58 -29.82
CA SER A 630 5.11 2.41 -30.42
C SER A 630 5.11 1.33 -31.50
N ALA A 631 3.96 0.71 -31.77
CA ALA A 631 3.82 -0.34 -32.77
C ALA A 631 4.17 0.20 -34.18
N PRO A 632 4.75 -0.62 -35.07
CA PRO A 632 5.10 -0.18 -36.43
C PRO A 632 3.93 0.41 -37.23
N ASN A 633 2.70 -0.03 -36.93
CA ASN A 633 1.47 0.42 -37.58
C ASN A 633 0.61 1.32 -36.68
N ALA A 634 1.17 1.85 -35.58
CA ALA A 634 0.44 2.77 -34.72
C ALA A 634 0.05 4.04 -35.51
N PRO A 635 -1.17 4.59 -35.30
CA PRO A 635 -1.67 5.75 -36.05
C PRO A 635 -0.94 7.06 -35.69
N SER A 636 -0.19 7.08 -34.58
CA SER A 636 0.62 8.21 -34.13
C SER A 636 1.85 7.70 -33.36
N SER A 637 2.89 8.54 -33.26
CA SER A 637 4.06 8.19 -32.45
C SER A 637 3.78 8.38 -30.97
N ALA A 638 4.47 7.62 -30.12
CA ALA A 638 4.41 7.80 -28.67
C ALA A 638 4.66 9.27 -28.25
N GLY A 639 5.64 9.94 -28.86
CA GLY A 639 5.92 11.35 -28.58
C GLY A 639 4.77 12.30 -28.94
N ALA A 640 4.09 12.07 -30.07
CA ALA A 640 2.92 12.86 -30.43
C ALA A 640 1.72 12.61 -29.50
N VAL A 641 1.56 11.40 -28.97
CA VAL A 641 0.56 11.09 -27.93
C VAL A 641 0.87 11.83 -26.62
N ILE A 642 2.14 11.89 -26.20
CA ILE A 642 2.58 12.71 -25.05
C ILE A 642 2.25 14.20 -25.29
N GLU A 643 2.54 14.72 -26.49
CA GLU A 643 2.21 16.11 -26.84
C GLU A 643 0.70 16.38 -26.80
N ALA A 644 -0.13 15.45 -27.28
CA ALA A 644 -1.58 15.54 -27.21
C ALA A 644 -2.10 15.57 -25.76
N MET A 645 -1.46 14.84 -24.84
CA MET A 645 -1.81 14.86 -23.41
C MET A 645 -1.57 16.22 -22.73
N ARG A 646 -0.82 17.16 -23.35
CA ARG A 646 -0.72 18.54 -22.84
C ARG A 646 -2.05 19.28 -22.83
N SER A 647 -3.05 18.80 -23.56
CA SER A 647 -4.44 19.30 -23.44
C SER A 647 -5.03 19.12 -22.03
N LEU A 648 -4.42 18.28 -21.18
CA LEU A 648 -4.81 18.06 -19.80
C LEU A 648 -4.13 19.03 -18.82
N ASP A 649 -3.13 19.80 -19.28
CA ASP A 649 -2.27 20.59 -18.40
C ASP A 649 -3.03 21.67 -17.62
N THR A 650 -2.69 21.76 -16.34
CA THR A 650 -2.96 22.90 -15.46
C THR A 650 -1.64 23.46 -14.94
N PRO A 651 -1.62 24.62 -14.26
CA PRO A 651 -0.42 25.10 -13.57
C PRO A 651 0.16 24.13 -12.52
N PHE A 652 -0.64 23.15 -12.07
CA PHE A 652 -0.30 22.18 -11.03
C PHE A 652 -0.10 20.76 -11.58
N GLY A 653 -0.01 20.62 -12.90
CA GLY A 653 0.15 19.34 -13.59
C GLY A 653 -1.08 18.95 -14.43
N PRO A 654 -0.97 17.86 -15.22
CA PRO A 654 -2.05 17.36 -16.05
C PRO A 654 -3.20 16.77 -15.23
N LEU A 655 -4.43 17.11 -15.59
CA LEU A 655 -5.62 16.43 -15.08
C LEU A 655 -5.59 14.95 -15.47
N SER A 656 -6.10 14.08 -14.59
CA SER A 656 -6.19 12.64 -14.90
C SER A 656 -7.10 12.34 -16.09
N PHE A 657 -8.11 13.19 -16.32
CA PHE A 657 -9.06 13.08 -17.43
C PHE A 657 -9.31 14.45 -18.04
N SER A 658 -9.68 14.50 -19.33
CA SER A 658 -10.08 15.74 -19.99
C SER A 658 -11.22 16.44 -19.25
N ASN A 659 -11.22 17.76 -19.25
CA ASN A 659 -12.30 18.58 -18.67
C ASN A 659 -13.67 18.43 -19.37
N THR A 660 -13.69 17.84 -20.57
CA THR A 660 -14.90 17.44 -21.31
C THR A 660 -15.51 16.14 -20.81
N SER A 661 -14.82 15.42 -19.93
CA SER A 661 -15.31 14.20 -19.30
C SER A 661 -16.19 14.51 -18.09
N ARG A 662 -16.79 13.47 -17.51
CA ARG A 662 -17.58 13.55 -16.27
C ARG A 662 -16.75 13.63 -14.99
N PHE A 663 -15.43 13.47 -15.07
CA PHE A 663 -14.55 13.34 -13.91
C PHE A 663 -14.16 14.70 -13.35
N ILE A 664 -14.00 14.77 -12.02
CA ILE A 664 -13.60 16.01 -11.36
C ILE A 664 -12.14 16.38 -11.71
N PRO A 665 -11.79 17.68 -11.73
CA PRO A 665 -10.49 18.16 -12.18
C PRO A 665 -9.39 17.92 -11.12
N ILE A 666 -8.93 16.68 -11.01
CA ILE A 666 -7.85 16.24 -10.12
C ILE A 666 -6.60 15.95 -10.94
N VAL A 667 -5.46 16.34 -10.38
CA VAL A 667 -4.14 15.85 -10.78
C VAL A 667 -3.78 14.70 -9.87
N SER A 668 -3.52 13.53 -10.45
CA SER A 668 -3.14 12.32 -9.71
C SER A 668 -1.66 12.00 -9.93
N PRO A 669 -0.83 11.98 -8.86
CA PRO A 669 0.53 11.46 -8.92
C PRO A 669 0.63 10.01 -9.42
N TYR A 670 -0.41 9.17 -9.26
CA TYR A 670 -0.48 7.85 -9.88
C TYR A 670 -0.43 7.94 -11.41
N ALA A 671 -1.40 8.64 -12.02
CA ALA A 671 -1.46 8.81 -13.47
C ALA A 671 -0.25 9.60 -14.01
N SER A 672 0.22 10.59 -13.24
CA SER A 672 1.39 11.40 -13.59
C SER A 672 2.70 10.62 -13.50
N GLY A 673 2.83 9.66 -12.57
CA GLY A 673 3.98 8.78 -12.49
C GLY A 673 4.10 7.87 -13.71
N PHE A 674 2.99 7.37 -14.24
CA PHE A 674 2.99 6.65 -15.52
C PHE A 674 3.24 7.57 -16.71
N HIS A 675 2.75 8.81 -16.68
CA HIS A 675 3.03 9.79 -17.74
C HIS A 675 4.51 10.17 -17.79
N THR A 676 5.17 10.41 -16.65
CA THR A 676 6.61 10.65 -16.62
C THR A 676 7.40 9.45 -17.13
N TRP A 677 6.97 8.23 -16.78
CA TRP A 677 7.56 7.00 -17.32
C TRP A 677 7.41 6.91 -18.84
N ALA A 678 6.20 7.09 -19.35
CA ALA A 678 5.91 7.06 -20.78
C ALA A 678 6.71 8.13 -21.55
N ALA A 679 6.88 9.32 -20.98
CA ALA A 679 7.70 10.38 -21.57
C ALA A 679 9.19 9.98 -21.65
N PHE A 680 9.76 9.34 -20.63
CA PHE A 680 11.13 8.81 -20.70
C PHE A 680 11.27 7.71 -21.76
N GLU A 681 10.32 6.77 -21.83
CA GLU A 681 10.34 5.69 -22.83
C GLU A 681 10.14 6.21 -24.26
N ALA A 682 9.37 7.29 -24.44
CA ALA A 682 9.21 8.00 -25.71
C ALA A 682 10.43 8.88 -26.07
N GLY A 683 11.46 8.95 -25.22
CA GLY A 683 12.65 9.79 -25.42
C GLY A 683 12.41 11.28 -25.16
N MET A 684 11.26 11.67 -24.61
CA MET A 684 10.88 13.05 -24.27
C MET A 684 11.36 13.41 -22.86
N ASN A 685 12.67 13.33 -22.62
CA ASN A 685 13.25 13.46 -21.27
C ASN A 685 12.94 14.79 -20.59
N GLU A 686 12.98 15.91 -21.33
CA GLU A 686 12.64 17.24 -20.80
C GLU A 686 11.17 17.35 -20.39
N GLU A 687 10.28 16.66 -21.11
CA GLU A 687 8.86 16.61 -20.76
C GLU A 687 8.63 15.86 -19.45
N ALA A 688 9.34 14.75 -19.23
CA ALA A 688 9.30 14.03 -17.97
C ALA A 688 9.73 14.93 -16.79
N ILE A 689 10.81 15.70 -16.96
CA ILE A 689 11.27 16.66 -15.92
C ILE A 689 10.28 17.82 -15.74
N ARG A 690 9.66 18.31 -16.82
CA ARG A 690 8.60 19.33 -16.74
C ARG A 690 7.43 18.84 -15.89
N LEU A 691 6.94 17.62 -16.14
CA LEU A 691 5.87 16.98 -15.37
C LEU A 691 6.25 16.83 -13.90
N MET A 692 7.49 16.40 -13.61
CA MET A 692 7.98 16.32 -12.23
C MET A 692 7.87 17.68 -11.52
N ARG A 693 8.27 18.77 -12.20
CA ARG A 693 8.22 20.14 -11.66
C ARG A 693 6.82 20.74 -11.56
N THR A 694 5.85 20.30 -12.35
CA THR A 694 4.49 20.83 -12.26
C THR A 694 3.68 20.10 -11.20
N VAL A 695 3.80 18.77 -11.12
CA VAL A 695 2.98 17.93 -10.22
C VAL A 695 3.52 17.92 -8.78
N TRP A 696 4.85 17.82 -8.58
CA TRP A 696 5.42 17.61 -7.24
C TRP A 696 6.03 18.85 -6.57
N LYS A 697 6.09 20.00 -7.26
CA LYS A 697 6.68 21.25 -6.70
C LYS A 697 6.10 21.63 -5.35
N ASN A 698 4.78 21.55 -5.22
CA ASN A 698 4.11 21.90 -3.96
C ASN A 698 4.40 20.91 -2.83
N GLN A 699 4.76 19.66 -3.15
CA GLN A 699 5.01 18.60 -2.18
C GLN A 699 6.43 18.68 -1.60
N THR A 700 7.37 19.29 -2.33
CA THR A 700 8.77 19.45 -1.92
C THR A 700 9.11 20.84 -1.37
N ASP A 701 8.23 21.83 -1.53
CA ASP A 701 8.42 23.16 -0.95
C ASP A 701 8.14 23.16 0.55
N VAL A 702 9.20 23.26 1.36
CA VAL A 702 9.13 23.32 2.83
C VAL A 702 8.31 24.49 3.39
N ASN A 703 8.05 25.52 2.58
CA ASN A 703 7.23 26.67 2.96
C ASN A 703 5.75 26.49 2.60
N ASN A 704 5.40 25.42 1.87
CA ASN A 704 4.02 25.10 1.58
C ASN A 704 3.29 24.75 2.89
N PRO A 705 2.13 25.36 3.21
CA PRO A 705 1.35 25.02 4.40
C PRO A 705 0.89 23.55 4.46
N TRP A 706 0.88 22.87 3.31
CA TRP A 706 0.55 21.45 3.17
C TRP A 706 1.80 20.53 3.14
N TYR A 707 3.01 21.07 3.35
CA TYR A 707 4.23 20.28 3.29
C TYR A 707 4.25 19.16 4.35
N THR A 708 4.44 17.92 3.90
CA THR A 708 4.59 16.73 4.76
C THR A 708 5.99 16.10 4.66
N GLY A 709 6.77 16.49 3.65
CA GLY A 709 8.03 15.81 3.30
C GLY A 709 7.84 14.47 2.59
N MET A 710 6.61 14.15 2.20
CA MET A 710 6.16 12.92 1.55
C MET A 710 5.43 13.23 0.24
N THR A 711 5.17 12.20 -0.57
CA THR A 711 4.41 12.32 -1.81
C THR A 711 2.92 12.10 -1.59
N TRP A 712 2.07 12.90 -2.24
CA TRP A 712 0.63 12.97 -1.96
C TRP A 712 -0.20 11.98 -2.79
N GLU A 713 -1.41 11.70 -2.30
CA GLU A 713 -2.38 10.85 -2.99
C GLU A 713 -3.06 11.58 -4.17
N PHE A 714 -3.61 12.78 -3.92
CA PHE A 714 -4.34 13.57 -4.91
C PHE A 714 -4.10 15.05 -4.76
N ILE A 715 -4.12 15.78 -5.88
CA ILE A 715 -3.96 17.23 -5.93
C ILE A 715 -5.19 17.85 -6.59
N ASN A 716 -5.71 18.93 -6.01
CA ASN A 716 -6.73 19.74 -6.65
C ASN A 716 -6.12 20.45 -7.87
N GLY A 717 -6.59 20.12 -9.08
CA GLY A 717 -6.03 20.67 -10.32
C GLY A 717 -6.25 22.18 -10.52
N THR A 718 -7.01 22.84 -9.63
CA THR A 718 -7.26 24.29 -9.67
C THR A 718 -6.45 25.05 -8.61
N SER A 719 -6.24 24.50 -7.41
CA SER A 719 -5.51 25.20 -6.33
C SER A 719 -4.09 24.68 -6.09
N GLY A 720 -3.77 23.46 -6.52
CA GLY A 720 -2.50 22.80 -6.23
C GLY A 720 -2.37 22.29 -4.79
N GLU A 721 -3.43 22.35 -4.00
CA GLU A 721 -3.52 21.81 -2.64
C GLU A 721 -3.88 20.33 -2.67
N PRO A 722 -3.65 19.56 -1.59
CA PRO A 722 -4.14 18.20 -1.50
C PRO A 722 -5.67 18.17 -1.72
N TYR A 723 -6.16 17.31 -2.60
CA TYR A 723 -7.60 17.19 -2.83
C TYR A 723 -8.25 16.47 -1.65
N ASN A 724 -9.27 17.07 -1.02
CA ASN A 724 -9.94 16.52 0.15
C ASN A 724 -8.95 16.08 1.26
N PRO A 725 -8.16 16.99 1.86
CA PRO A 725 -7.02 16.66 2.72
C PRO A 725 -7.38 15.89 4.00
N ARG A 726 -8.67 15.86 4.38
CA ARG A 726 -9.20 15.05 5.48
C ARG A 726 -9.54 13.61 5.07
N ALA A 727 -9.58 13.30 3.79
CA ALA A 727 -9.77 11.95 3.30
C ALA A 727 -8.52 11.45 2.59
N SER A 728 -7.89 12.25 1.73
CA SER A 728 -6.71 11.84 0.96
C SER A 728 -5.46 11.75 1.81
N SER A 729 -4.58 10.80 1.51
CA SER A 729 -3.27 10.67 2.13
C SER A 729 -2.28 11.70 1.58
N GLN A 730 -1.46 12.29 2.44
CA GLN A 730 -0.32 13.12 2.06
C GLN A 730 1.02 12.38 2.21
N ALA A 731 0.96 11.08 2.53
CA ALA A 731 2.05 10.12 2.45
C ALA A 731 1.57 8.84 1.72
N HIS A 732 1.57 8.89 0.38
CA HIS A 732 1.03 7.83 -0.48
C HIS A 732 2.08 7.32 -1.48
N GLY A 733 2.27 5.99 -1.49
CA GLY A 733 3.29 5.28 -2.24
C GLY A 733 3.21 5.56 -3.74
N TRP A 734 2.01 5.62 -4.32
CA TRP A 734 1.84 5.86 -5.76
C TRP A 734 2.39 7.20 -6.26
N GLY A 735 2.70 8.13 -5.36
CA GLY A 735 3.26 9.43 -5.69
C GLY A 735 4.79 9.39 -5.80
N SER A 736 5.41 8.27 -5.48
CA SER A 736 6.86 8.15 -5.33
C SER A 736 7.62 7.85 -6.62
N ALA A 737 6.92 7.67 -7.75
CA ALA A 737 7.50 7.26 -9.03
C ALA A 737 8.75 8.05 -9.47
N PRO A 738 8.84 9.38 -9.27
CA PRO A 738 10.05 10.13 -9.60
C PRO A 738 11.33 9.60 -8.97
N THR A 739 11.26 8.95 -7.80
CA THR A 739 12.43 8.40 -7.10
C THR A 739 13.15 7.35 -7.94
N TRP A 740 12.42 6.31 -8.38
CA TRP A 740 13.05 5.27 -9.21
C TRP A 740 13.34 5.76 -10.62
N GLN A 741 12.53 6.67 -11.16
CA GLN A 741 12.73 7.24 -12.50
C GLN A 741 13.99 8.09 -12.57
N LEU A 742 14.27 8.90 -11.56
CA LEU A 742 15.52 9.67 -11.47
C LEU A 742 16.73 8.72 -11.35
N SER A 743 16.66 7.66 -10.55
CA SER A 743 17.73 6.66 -10.47
C SER A 743 17.93 5.88 -11.78
N ARG A 744 16.84 5.51 -12.46
CA ARG A 744 16.87 4.69 -13.68
C ARG A 744 17.26 5.48 -14.93
N TYR A 745 16.67 6.65 -15.13
CA TYR A 745 16.82 7.42 -16.36
C TYR A 745 17.84 8.55 -16.22
N VAL A 746 17.78 9.35 -15.15
CA VAL A 746 18.66 10.52 -15.00
C VAL A 746 20.06 10.13 -14.53
N LEU A 747 20.16 9.37 -13.45
CA LEU A 747 21.41 8.70 -13.08
C LEU A 747 21.77 7.65 -14.15
N GLY A 748 20.79 6.95 -14.71
CA GLY A 748 20.98 6.11 -15.89
C GLY A 748 21.28 4.64 -15.60
N VAL A 749 21.11 4.16 -14.37
CA VAL A 749 21.44 2.77 -14.00
C VAL A 749 20.18 1.91 -14.01
N SER A 750 20.19 0.81 -14.77
CA SER A 750 19.02 -0.08 -14.92
C SER A 750 19.41 -1.54 -15.22
N PRO A 751 18.52 -2.53 -14.98
CA PRO A 751 18.78 -3.90 -15.41
C PRO A 751 18.71 -3.97 -16.95
N ALA A 752 19.74 -4.54 -17.56
CA ALA A 752 19.75 -4.88 -18.99
C ALA A 752 19.40 -6.37 -19.22
N ALA A 753 19.53 -7.18 -18.18
CA ALA A 753 18.99 -8.53 -18.09
C ALA A 753 18.44 -8.76 -16.68
N PRO A 754 17.51 -9.72 -16.50
CA PRO A 754 16.92 -10.04 -15.21
C PRO A 754 17.97 -10.27 -14.11
N GLY A 755 17.70 -9.72 -12.93
CA GLY A 755 18.53 -9.87 -11.74
C GLY A 755 19.81 -9.05 -11.74
N TYR A 756 19.94 -8.03 -12.60
CA TYR A 756 21.19 -7.27 -12.80
C TYR A 756 22.39 -8.14 -13.20
N SER A 757 22.14 -9.35 -13.71
CA SER A 757 23.17 -10.20 -14.30
C SER A 757 23.90 -9.47 -15.45
N THR A 758 23.16 -8.62 -16.16
CA THR A 758 23.69 -7.55 -17.00
C THR A 758 23.03 -6.22 -16.62
N TRP A 759 23.79 -5.13 -16.54
CA TRP A 759 23.31 -3.79 -16.22
C TRP A 759 23.58 -2.79 -17.35
N SER A 760 22.81 -1.70 -17.39
CA SER A 760 23.03 -0.56 -18.28
C SER A 760 23.38 0.67 -17.46
N PHE A 761 24.33 1.47 -17.95
CA PHE A 761 24.62 2.82 -17.48
C PHE A 761 24.48 3.80 -18.64
N ALA A 762 23.28 4.37 -18.79
CA ALA A 762 22.85 5.20 -19.92
C ALA A 762 22.11 6.45 -19.42
N PRO A 763 22.84 7.49 -18.97
CA PRO A 763 22.24 8.67 -18.36
C PRO A 763 21.46 9.53 -19.36
N ARG A 764 20.33 10.08 -18.91
CA ARG A 764 19.59 11.17 -19.56
C ARG A 764 19.93 12.46 -18.81
N THR A 765 20.72 13.34 -19.42
CA THR A 765 21.32 14.50 -18.73
C THR A 765 20.32 15.59 -18.37
N VAL A 766 19.26 15.79 -19.15
CA VAL A 766 18.14 16.70 -18.87
C VAL A 766 18.54 18.09 -18.35
N ASN A 767 19.51 18.71 -19.01
CA ASN A 767 20.11 20.01 -18.66
C ASN A 767 20.78 20.08 -17.27
N LEU A 768 21.08 18.95 -16.63
CA LEU A 768 21.86 18.89 -15.41
C LEU A 768 23.36 18.87 -15.72
N THR A 769 24.16 19.43 -14.81
CA THR A 769 25.63 19.40 -14.93
C THR A 769 26.24 18.15 -14.31
N TYR A 770 25.58 17.55 -13.32
CA TYR A 770 26.00 16.26 -12.77
C TYR A 770 24.84 15.47 -12.17
N ALA A 771 25.02 14.15 -12.09
CA ALA A 771 24.28 13.28 -11.18
C ALA A 771 25.18 12.17 -10.61
N ASN A 772 24.94 11.76 -9.37
CA ASN A 772 25.60 10.64 -8.73
C ASN A 772 24.62 9.89 -7.83
N GLY A 773 24.88 8.60 -7.61
CA GLY A 773 24.00 7.79 -6.81
C GLY A 773 24.43 6.34 -6.68
N ARG A 774 23.57 5.59 -5.99
CA ARG A 774 23.76 4.17 -5.70
C ARG A 774 22.48 3.44 -6.06
N VAL A 775 22.61 2.32 -6.76
CA VAL A 775 21.51 1.40 -7.06
C VAL A 775 21.83 0.05 -6.43
N PRO A 776 21.07 -0.40 -5.42
CA PRO A 776 21.24 -1.72 -4.86
C PRO A 776 20.83 -2.77 -5.90
N THR A 777 21.48 -3.93 -5.92
CA THR A 777 21.18 -5.04 -6.83
C THR A 777 21.42 -6.37 -6.11
N PRO A 778 20.89 -7.51 -6.60
CA PRO A 778 21.16 -8.82 -6.01
C PRO A 778 22.66 -9.18 -5.89
N TRP A 779 23.51 -8.58 -6.72
CA TRP A 779 24.96 -8.82 -6.74
C TRP A 779 25.76 -7.88 -5.83
N GLY A 780 25.10 -6.89 -5.21
CA GLY A 780 25.72 -5.79 -4.49
C GLY A 780 25.37 -4.43 -5.11
N THR A 781 25.84 -3.35 -4.51
CA THR A 781 25.52 -1.99 -4.97
C THR A 781 26.30 -1.61 -6.23
N ILE A 782 25.62 -1.05 -7.23
CA ILE A 782 26.25 -0.30 -8.33
C ILE A 782 26.32 1.17 -7.89
N THR A 783 27.51 1.76 -7.90
CA THR A 783 27.69 3.20 -7.69
C THR A 783 28.01 3.85 -9.03
N ALA A 784 27.28 4.90 -9.40
CA ALA A 784 27.47 5.58 -10.67
C ALA A 784 27.48 7.10 -10.47
N SER A 785 28.23 7.79 -11.32
CA SER A 785 28.21 9.25 -11.43
C SER A 785 28.54 9.69 -12.84
N TRP A 786 27.99 10.83 -13.24
CA TRP A 786 28.40 11.52 -14.45
C TRP A 786 28.44 13.03 -14.21
N GLU A 787 29.32 13.73 -14.93
CA GLU A 787 29.49 15.17 -14.85
C GLU A 787 29.87 15.75 -16.22
N THR A 788 29.22 16.86 -16.58
CA THR A 788 29.62 17.73 -17.68
C THR A 788 30.71 18.67 -17.17
N THR A 789 31.89 18.60 -17.76
CA THR A 789 33.04 19.47 -17.48
C THR A 789 33.15 20.56 -18.54
N ASP A 790 33.98 21.59 -18.28
CA ASP A 790 34.23 22.67 -19.25
C ASP A 790 34.70 22.16 -20.63
N THR A 791 35.39 21.01 -20.64
CA THR A 791 36.02 20.44 -21.82
C THR A 791 35.37 19.17 -22.32
N GLY A 792 34.29 18.68 -21.68
CA GLY A 792 33.92 17.28 -21.90
C GLY A 792 32.84 16.70 -21.01
N PHE A 793 32.72 15.38 -21.03
CA PHE A 793 31.76 14.62 -20.22
C PHE A 793 32.46 13.43 -19.57
N GLU A 794 32.37 13.28 -18.26
CA GLU A 794 32.97 12.19 -17.50
C GLU A 794 31.89 11.30 -16.88
N MET A 795 32.08 9.99 -16.96
CA MET A 795 31.23 8.97 -16.36
C MET A 795 32.09 8.04 -15.51
N ARG A 796 31.61 7.69 -14.31
CA ARG A 796 32.25 6.72 -13.42
C ARG A 796 31.23 5.67 -12.99
N VAL A 797 31.62 4.41 -13.01
CA VAL A 797 30.80 3.31 -12.49
C VAL A 797 31.67 2.30 -11.76
N ASN A 798 31.18 1.85 -10.60
CA ASN A 798 31.67 0.69 -9.88
C ASN A 798 30.51 -0.30 -9.79
N ALA A 799 30.72 -1.51 -10.32
CA ALA A 799 29.70 -2.55 -10.34
C ALA A 799 30.24 -3.85 -9.70
N PRO A 800 29.37 -4.69 -9.12
CA PRO A 800 29.80 -5.91 -8.44
C PRO A 800 30.45 -6.96 -9.35
N LEU A 801 31.37 -7.74 -8.76
CA LEU A 801 32.05 -8.84 -9.43
C LEU A 801 31.06 -9.90 -9.93
N GLY A 802 31.29 -10.39 -11.15
CA GLY A 802 30.45 -11.41 -11.78
C GLY A 802 29.25 -10.85 -12.55
N THR A 803 29.10 -9.52 -12.62
CA THR A 803 28.10 -8.86 -13.46
C THR A 803 28.72 -8.36 -14.77
N ASN A 804 27.90 -8.31 -15.82
CA ASN A 804 28.23 -7.66 -17.09
C ASN A 804 27.53 -6.31 -17.21
N GLY A 805 27.99 -5.41 -18.07
CA GLY A 805 27.23 -4.20 -18.31
C GLY A 805 27.58 -3.45 -19.58
N THR A 806 26.79 -2.43 -19.87
CA THR A 806 26.99 -1.54 -21.01
C THR A 806 26.91 -0.09 -20.55
N ILE A 807 27.97 0.68 -20.81
CA ILE A 807 28.00 2.12 -20.63
C ILE A 807 27.65 2.78 -21.95
N VAL A 808 26.67 3.67 -21.94
CA VAL A 808 26.21 4.44 -23.10
C VAL A 808 26.51 5.91 -22.86
N VAL A 809 27.45 6.46 -23.63
CA VAL A 809 27.89 7.85 -23.47
C VAL A 809 26.97 8.79 -24.26
N PRO A 810 26.25 9.72 -23.61
CA PRO A 810 25.35 10.64 -24.30
C PRO A 810 26.14 11.68 -25.13
N GLU A 811 25.55 12.11 -26.24
CA GLU A 811 25.98 13.28 -27.04
C GLU A 811 27.48 13.32 -27.41
N ALA A 812 28.04 12.16 -27.73
CA ALA A 812 29.47 12.03 -27.92
C ALA A 812 29.97 12.31 -29.35
N GLY A 813 29.12 12.83 -30.23
CA GLY A 813 29.45 13.08 -31.64
C GLY A 813 30.72 13.94 -31.81
N ASN A 814 31.71 13.41 -32.52
CA ASN A 814 33.03 14.01 -32.82
C ASN A 814 33.96 14.28 -31.61
N LYS A 815 33.70 13.72 -30.43
CA LYS A 815 34.59 13.86 -29.25
C LYS A 815 35.60 12.72 -29.15
N THR A 816 36.78 13.00 -28.61
CA THR A 816 37.75 11.95 -28.25
C THR A 816 37.22 11.22 -27.02
N VAL A 817 37.26 9.89 -27.02
CA VAL A 817 36.83 9.08 -25.86
C VAL A 817 38.04 8.43 -25.21
N THR A 818 38.11 8.53 -23.89
CA THR A 818 39.09 7.81 -23.09
C THR A 818 38.40 6.86 -22.13
N ILE A 819 38.99 5.69 -21.92
CA ILE A 819 38.53 4.69 -20.94
C ILE A 819 39.68 4.46 -19.97
N ASN A 820 39.47 4.77 -18.69
CA ASN A 820 40.51 4.78 -17.65
C ASN A 820 41.77 5.56 -18.08
N GLY A 821 41.57 6.69 -18.77
CA GLY A 821 42.63 7.55 -19.29
C GLY A 821 43.29 7.07 -20.59
N MET A 822 42.87 5.95 -21.17
CA MET A 822 43.39 5.45 -22.45
C MET A 822 42.51 5.91 -23.61
N ASP A 823 43.09 6.65 -24.56
CA ASP A 823 42.43 7.04 -25.81
C ASP A 823 42.18 5.82 -26.68
N ILE A 824 40.92 5.59 -27.07
CA ILE A 824 40.52 4.42 -27.86
C ILE A 824 40.85 4.56 -29.36
N GLY A 825 41.18 5.77 -29.82
CA GLY A 825 41.41 6.08 -31.23
C GLY A 825 40.14 5.96 -32.09
N SER A 826 40.23 6.42 -33.35
CA SER A 826 39.07 6.47 -34.28
C SER A 826 38.47 5.10 -34.65
N ASN A 827 39.19 4.00 -34.43
CA ASN A 827 38.76 2.63 -34.76
C ASN A 827 38.78 1.65 -33.56
N GLY A 828 38.96 2.11 -32.31
CA GLY A 828 38.98 1.22 -31.14
C GLY A 828 40.21 0.29 -31.07
N SER A 829 41.34 0.67 -31.66
CA SER A 829 42.55 -0.17 -31.79
C SER A 829 43.41 -0.25 -30.52
N THR A 830 43.08 0.53 -29.48
CA THR A 830 43.86 0.58 -28.24
C THR A 830 43.55 -0.60 -27.33
N ALA A 831 44.57 -1.20 -26.72
CA ALA A 831 44.40 -2.25 -25.73
C ALA A 831 43.77 -1.67 -24.45
N LEU A 832 42.57 -2.13 -24.12
CA LEU A 832 41.81 -1.75 -22.92
C LEU A 832 42.07 -2.72 -21.76
N PRO A 833 41.66 -2.40 -20.52
CA PRO A 833 41.72 -3.34 -19.40
C PRO A 833 40.94 -4.62 -19.74
N GLU A 834 41.35 -5.78 -19.20
CA GLU A 834 40.77 -7.09 -19.55
C GLU A 834 39.25 -7.17 -19.40
N ASN A 835 38.67 -6.36 -18.51
CA ASN A 835 37.23 -6.36 -18.21
C ASN A 835 36.41 -5.33 -19.02
N VAL A 836 37.01 -4.63 -19.99
CA VAL A 836 36.35 -3.58 -20.78
C VAL A 836 36.57 -3.78 -22.27
N VAL A 837 35.50 -3.68 -23.05
CA VAL A 837 35.50 -3.87 -24.50
C VAL A 837 34.80 -2.68 -25.17
N TRP A 838 35.47 -2.08 -26.15
CA TRP A 838 34.84 -1.07 -27.01
C TRP A 838 33.78 -1.69 -27.90
N ALA A 839 32.54 -1.18 -27.83
CA ALA A 839 31.40 -1.71 -28.60
C ALA A 839 31.00 -0.82 -29.80
N GLY A 840 31.69 0.29 -30.01
CA GLY A 840 31.48 1.15 -31.18
C GLY A 840 30.51 2.31 -30.95
N PHE A 841 30.09 2.93 -32.06
CA PHE A 841 29.12 4.00 -32.11
C PHE A 841 27.82 3.49 -32.73
N GLU A 842 26.72 3.58 -31.98
CA GLU A 842 25.41 3.10 -32.40
C GLU A 842 24.33 4.09 -31.94
N SER A 843 23.41 4.44 -32.85
CA SER A 843 22.26 5.30 -32.55
C SER A 843 22.63 6.64 -31.89
N GLY A 844 23.74 7.26 -32.31
CA GLY A 844 24.15 8.57 -31.83
C GLY A 844 25.00 8.57 -30.55
N ALA A 845 25.33 7.39 -29.99
CA ALA A 845 26.06 7.25 -28.74
C ALA A 845 27.22 6.26 -28.85
N TYR A 846 28.29 6.50 -28.07
CA TYR A 846 29.36 5.51 -27.90
C TYR A 846 28.97 4.47 -26.86
N ARG A 847 29.40 3.23 -27.09
CA ARG A 847 29.11 2.08 -26.23
C ARG A 847 30.39 1.41 -25.74
N VAL A 848 30.42 1.11 -24.45
CA VAL A 848 31.50 0.38 -23.79
C VAL A 848 30.90 -0.79 -23.04
N ASN A 849 31.29 -2.01 -23.38
CA ASN A 849 30.86 -3.22 -22.69
C ASN A 849 31.83 -3.54 -21.55
N VAL A 850 31.27 -3.98 -20.43
CA VAL A 850 31.99 -4.43 -19.23
C VAL A 850 31.73 -5.92 -19.09
N THR A 851 32.78 -6.73 -19.17
CA THR A 851 32.70 -8.20 -19.13
C THR A 851 32.86 -8.77 -17.72
N SER A 852 33.24 -7.92 -16.76
CA SER A 852 33.18 -8.21 -15.32
C SER A 852 33.20 -6.91 -14.53
N GLY A 853 32.20 -6.70 -13.66
CA GLY A 853 32.17 -5.59 -12.71
C GLY A 853 33.33 -5.68 -11.72
N LYS A 854 34.45 -5.02 -12.02
CA LYS A 854 35.63 -5.04 -11.16
C LYS A 854 36.36 -3.72 -11.25
N GLY A 855 36.47 -3.05 -10.10
CA GLY A 855 37.12 -1.76 -9.99
C GLY A 855 36.32 -0.63 -10.61
N ASP A 856 36.85 0.58 -10.50
CA ASP A 856 36.23 1.78 -11.07
C ASP A 856 36.50 1.85 -12.57
N ILE A 857 35.44 2.08 -13.34
CA ILE A 857 35.51 2.32 -14.78
C ILE A 857 35.16 3.78 -15.00
N VAL A 858 36.09 4.52 -15.61
CA VAL A 858 35.97 5.93 -15.94
C VAL A 858 35.94 6.06 -17.46
N VAL A 859 34.88 6.66 -17.99
CA VAL A 859 34.75 6.99 -19.41
C VAL A 859 34.67 8.50 -19.54
N SER A 860 35.59 9.12 -20.26
CA SER A 860 35.62 10.56 -20.44
C SER A 860 35.59 10.92 -21.93
N THR A 861 34.88 11.97 -22.28
CA THR A 861 34.89 12.57 -23.62
C THR A 861 35.47 13.98 -23.55
N SER A 862 36.22 14.39 -24.58
CA SER A 862 36.83 15.72 -24.70
C SER A 862 36.80 16.25 -26.13
#